data_AF-A0A2S9YJV4-F1
#
_entry.id   AF-A0A2S9YJV4-F1
#
_cell.length_a   1.000
_cell.length_b   1.000
_cell.length_c   1.000
_cell.angle_alpha   90.00
_cell.angle_beta   90.00
_cell.angle_gamma   90.00
#
_symmetry.space_group_name_H-M   'P 1'
#
loop_
_entity.id
_entity.type
_entity.pdbx_description
1 polymer ?
#
loop_
_entity_poly.entity_id
_entity_poly.type
_entity_poly.pdbx_seq_one_letter_code
_entity_poly.pdbx_strand_id
1 'polypeptide(L)'
;MTDETHDDRATARAVRVLLGLVPAVFVLGFAGWLLWPVPAGVMPLSADHTVHLTRIALTAERLGSTGSLSGWDPTWFFGFPLGELYPQLGDLLIIAIHALGLGALDWPSAYALGFYLVFAIQGLVLIRVGRLFGFGPWPGLIAALLMLVDAGFTREGGWMYTVYFGVWPQALATSLAWLGLGELARALGWQPSQVLAARDPERGAPSKPSPDAATRATLAAGLCFGAALLAHPIALPTLAIGGLLLIVTLIPRAPVDWRSGLARCVLAGLIGALLAAWWWVPMLQHKAWMASYGWLFAPLETMTRWLVEDGRWAQRMPAAVGFVALGGIVLAALGAGRVARFVALFTLVQWLLASSDLFWQLRLDRFSEGFTHIQYQRFLIGAKPGLFLCAGLAMIAPAGWARRLFVRREQLRWPERLAGLARLARPNKLAIVGALALAPVSAALGLWLLDDSRATIAEYEVGAVQTERMPGDPEFEADYQAFLAWAREQWDAREHDYRIAVRDHRNRHLFMDAPVWTRTPQYKLGFTPGDNFVHKPETGQRELLDKLGVRFIVALDRGRARPRRGEVARFGKIHVREHHGAARGIAWLEGGDGELELLDADLRGGLVRVRVKGVDEGARVVFGIAGYPRWQLTLDGEPLEWVEDPVHGDAAPISLAAREAGELRGGKAGGDDGTEPTLIAAELPPGTDGAVLELRYLPRNGLEWLAEVSSLLTWLGLGIALAGRGARSWGPRARERLAGLEQRVARALHPLTLMILVPALLGLGYARWQLAAEREASELLGWIEAGAANTERVETGPVKAEMLIRPAVIMRPRPGEPAVIELELDELPEHLDGWIGIDDDQAKSPGRWAHHELSFEVRWSGSSEAQWFEFMRVQVPHEARRIEFHQHTGTLSLLPVYLRVTAFADGKRLPRLGLNLELQQQPRSNPDDDPAP
;
A
#
# COMPACT_ATOMS: atom_id res chain seq x y z
N MET A 1 28.40 3.21 -58.75
CA MET A 1 27.50 4.27 -58.25
C MET A 1 26.35 3.66 -57.45
N THR A 2 26.66 2.83 -56.43
CA THR A 2 25.66 2.10 -55.60
C THR A 2 26.09 1.88 -54.15
N ASP A 3 27.27 2.33 -53.72
CA ASP A 3 27.76 2.13 -52.34
C ASP A 3 27.41 3.27 -51.35
N GLU A 4 27.03 4.45 -51.83
CA GLU A 4 26.68 5.60 -50.96
C GLU A 4 25.38 5.41 -50.15
N THR A 5 24.58 4.36 -50.41
CA THR A 5 23.25 4.22 -49.79
C THR A 5 23.23 3.43 -48.48
N HIS A 6 24.28 2.67 -48.17
CA HIS A 6 24.31 1.83 -46.96
C HIS A 6 24.83 2.60 -45.73
N ASP A 7 25.81 3.48 -45.93
CA ASP A 7 26.43 4.26 -44.85
C ASP A 7 25.51 5.38 -44.36
N ASP A 8 24.77 6.02 -45.26
CA ASP A 8 23.73 7.01 -44.94
C ASP A 8 22.58 6.42 -44.10
N ARG A 9 22.19 5.18 -44.37
CA ARG A 9 21.13 4.49 -43.60
C ARG A 9 21.61 4.10 -42.21
N ALA A 10 22.85 3.65 -42.08
CA ALA A 10 23.46 3.32 -40.79
C ALA A 10 23.59 4.58 -39.93
N THR A 11 24.13 5.67 -40.50
CA THR A 11 24.28 6.97 -39.85
C THR A 11 22.92 7.56 -39.45
N ALA A 12 21.92 7.59 -40.34
CA ALA A 12 20.58 8.08 -40.03
C ALA A 12 19.85 7.22 -38.99
N ARG A 13 20.20 5.94 -38.86
CA ARG A 13 19.70 5.06 -37.79
C ARG A 13 20.40 5.34 -36.47
N ALA A 14 21.73 5.47 -36.47
CA ALA A 14 22.53 5.80 -35.29
C ALA A 14 22.11 7.16 -34.70
N VAL A 15 22.00 8.19 -35.53
CA VAL A 15 21.51 9.53 -35.12
C VAL A 15 20.11 9.44 -34.53
N ARG A 16 19.19 8.67 -35.13
CA ARG A 16 17.84 8.45 -34.56
C ARG A 16 17.85 7.75 -33.21
N VAL A 17 18.73 6.77 -33.03
CA VAL A 17 18.89 6.06 -31.76
C VAL A 17 19.43 7.02 -30.70
N LEU A 18 20.51 7.74 -31.00
CA LEU A 18 21.12 8.73 -30.10
C LEU A 18 20.10 9.81 -29.68
N LEU A 19 19.41 10.44 -30.64
CA LEU A 19 18.35 11.41 -30.35
C LEU A 19 17.18 10.79 -29.55
N GLY A 20 16.90 9.51 -29.76
CA GLY A 20 15.88 8.77 -29.00
C GLY A 20 16.27 8.52 -27.54
N LEU A 21 17.57 8.44 -27.24
CA LEU A 21 18.16 8.23 -25.93
C LEU A 21 18.33 9.53 -25.13
N VAL A 22 18.45 10.70 -25.79
CA VAL A 22 18.65 12.00 -25.12
C VAL A 22 17.68 12.23 -23.94
N PRO A 23 16.35 12.05 -24.07
CA PRO A 23 15.45 12.25 -22.94
C PRO A 23 15.71 11.30 -21.76
N ALA A 24 16.11 10.05 -22.04
CA ALA A 24 16.41 9.08 -21.01
C ALA A 24 17.72 9.42 -20.28
N VAL A 25 18.76 9.79 -21.02
CA VAL A 25 20.04 10.26 -20.45
C VAL A 25 19.82 11.51 -19.61
N PHE A 26 18.99 12.45 -20.08
CA PHE A 26 18.63 13.64 -19.32
C PHE A 26 17.93 13.28 -17.99
N VAL A 27 16.96 12.38 -18.02
CA VAL A 27 16.27 11.91 -16.81
C VAL A 27 17.22 11.19 -15.84
N LEU A 28 18.12 10.34 -16.34
CA LEU A 28 19.12 9.67 -15.51
C LEU A 28 20.07 10.68 -14.84
N GLY A 29 20.57 11.65 -15.62
CA GLY A 29 21.43 12.72 -15.10
C GLY A 29 20.70 13.62 -14.10
N PHE A 30 19.44 13.97 -14.38
CA PHE A 30 18.63 14.81 -13.50
C PHE A 30 18.28 14.10 -12.19
N ALA A 31 17.89 12.83 -12.25
CA ALA A 31 17.70 11.99 -11.06
C ALA A 31 19.00 11.85 -10.25
N GLY A 32 20.14 11.72 -10.94
CA GLY A 32 21.45 11.61 -10.28
C GLY A 32 21.89 12.92 -9.62
N TRP A 33 21.58 14.05 -10.23
CA TRP A 33 21.80 15.38 -9.66
C TRP A 33 20.92 15.60 -8.41
N LEU A 34 19.62 15.28 -8.49
CA LEU A 34 18.71 15.42 -7.36
C LEU A 34 19.11 14.53 -6.18
N LEU A 35 19.49 13.27 -6.45
CA LEU A 35 19.84 12.32 -5.40
C LEU A 35 21.32 12.36 -4.98
N TRP A 36 22.14 13.28 -5.48
CA TRP A 36 23.56 13.29 -5.12
C TRP A 36 23.75 13.39 -3.60
N PRO A 37 24.62 12.57 -2.95
CA PRO A 37 25.62 11.66 -3.53
C PRO A 37 25.22 10.19 -3.71
N VAL A 38 23.93 9.83 -3.69
CA VAL A 38 23.45 8.44 -3.77
C VAL A 38 24.01 7.63 -4.95
N PRO A 39 24.08 8.15 -6.20
CA PRO A 39 24.63 7.39 -7.31
C PRO A 39 26.11 7.03 -7.15
N ALA A 40 26.83 7.65 -6.22
CA ALA A 40 28.21 7.34 -5.87
C ALA A 40 28.34 6.22 -4.82
N GLY A 41 27.24 5.57 -4.44
CA GLY A 41 27.23 4.49 -3.43
C GLY A 41 26.85 4.95 -2.02
N VAL A 42 26.50 6.22 -1.82
CA VAL A 42 26.12 6.74 -0.50
C VAL A 42 24.66 6.44 -0.22
N MET A 43 24.39 5.52 0.70
CA MET A 43 23.02 5.14 1.07
C MET A 43 22.29 6.30 1.80
N PRO A 44 21.02 6.59 1.46
CA PRO A 44 20.17 7.44 2.29
C PRO A 44 19.89 6.78 3.64
N LEU A 45 19.95 7.55 4.73
CA LEU A 45 19.81 7.06 6.11
C LEU A 45 18.57 7.60 6.84
N SER A 46 17.64 8.23 6.12
CA SER A 46 16.34 8.64 6.66
C SER A 46 15.38 7.46 6.81
N ALA A 47 14.51 7.53 7.83
CA ALA A 47 13.34 6.67 8.02
C ALA A 47 13.55 5.18 7.63
N ASP A 48 12.79 4.63 6.68
CA ASP A 48 12.66 3.18 6.44
C ASP A 48 13.87 2.58 5.69
N HIS A 49 14.82 3.39 5.25
CA HIS A 49 15.95 2.92 4.44
C HIS A 49 16.79 1.83 5.14
N THR A 50 17.08 2.01 6.42
CA THR A 50 17.83 1.04 7.24
C THR A 50 17.06 -0.28 7.42
N VAL A 51 15.74 -0.19 7.50
CA VAL A 51 14.84 -1.36 7.61
C VAL A 51 14.85 -2.16 6.32
N HIS A 52 14.76 -1.48 5.17
CA HIS A 52 14.86 -2.13 3.87
C HIS A 52 16.22 -2.81 3.67
N LEU A 53 17.32 -2.15 4.05
CA LEU A 53 18.67 -2.74 3.97
C LEU A 53 18.76 -4.07 4.74
N THR A 54 18.26 -4.11 5.98
CA THR A 54 18.25 -5.35 6.76
C THR A 54 17.40 -6.42 6.12
N ARG A 55 16.17 -6.11 5.69
CA ARG A 55 15.31 -7.08 5.02
C ARG A 55 15.96 -7.69 3.77
N ILE A 56 16.67 -6.86 3.00
CA ILE A 56 17.42 -7.28 1.81
C ILE A 56 18.54 -8.24 2.19
N ALA A 57 19.34 -7.89 3.20
CA ALA A 57 20.43 -8.74 3.67
C ALA A 57 19.91 -10.09 4.21
N LEU A 58 18.82 -10.08 4.99
CA LEU A 58 18.18 -11.30 5.49
C LEU A 58 17.63 -12.17 4.34
N THR A 59 17.01 -11.54 3.33
CA THR A 59 16.52 -12.26 2.14
C THR A 59 17.67 -12.91 1.38
N ALA A 60 18.81 -12.21 1.24
CA ALA A 60 20.00 -12.74 0.59
C ALA A 60 20.65 -13.88 1.38
N GLU A 61 20.74 -13.73 2.71
CA GLU A 61 21.24 -14.77 3.60
C GLU A 61 20.39 -16.02 3.52
N ARG A 62 19.05 -15.86 3.52
CA ARG A 62 18.12 -16.99 3.36
C ARG A 62 18.27 -17.67 2.01
N LEU A 63 18.32 -16.90 0.93
CA LEU A 63 18.53 -17.43 -0.41
C LEU A 63 19.84 -18.22 -0.52
N GLY A 64 20.92 -17.71 0.09
CA GLY A 64 22.24 -18.36 0.08
C GLY A 64 22.31 -19.62 0.95
N SER A 65 21.64 -19.64 2.09
CA SER A 65 21.70 -20.76 3.05
C SER A 65 20.68 -21.87 2.77
N THR A 66 19.49 -21.53 2.30
CA THR A 66 18.37 -22.48 2.13
C THR A 66 17.92 -22.64 0.68
N GLY A 67 18.34 -21.76 -0.23
CA GLY A 67 17.78 -21.69 -1.58
C GLY A 67 16.33 -21.17 -1.63
N SER A 68 15.77 -20.71 -0.51
CA SER A 68 14.40 -20.18 -0.42
C SER A 68 14.37 -18.66 -0.36
N LEU A 69 13.32 -18.07 -0.96
CA LEU A 69 12.99 -16.66 -0.82
C LEU A 69 12.08 -16.37 0.39
N SER A 70 11.55 -17.41 1.04
CA SER A 70 10.64 -17.24 2.17
C SER A 70 10.86 -18.21 3.34
N GLY A 71 10.37 -17.79 4.50
CA GLY A 71 10.20 -18.62 5.71
C GLY A 71 10.53 -17.85 7.00
N TRP A 72 10.68 -18.55 8.12
CA TRP A 72 10.83 -17.91 9.43
C TRP A 72 12.21 -17.26 9.64
N ASP A 73 12.22 -15.99 10.04
CA ASP A 73 13.44 -15.29 10.44
C ASP A 73 13.30 -14.73 11.87
N PRO A 74 14.21 -15.07 12.80
CA PRO A 74 14.13 -14.63 14.19
C PRO A 74 14.72 -13.23 14.41
N THR A 75 15.25 -12.54 13.39
CA THR A 75 16.03 -11.31 13.58
C THR A 75 15.21 -10.19 14.19
N TRP A 76 13.92 -10.08 13.87
CA TRP A 76 13.01 -9.06 14.42
C TRP A 76 11.92 -9.66 15.31
N PHE A 77 11.43 -8.86 16.27
CA PHE A 77 10.30 -9.21 17.15
C PHE A 77 10.47 -10.57 17.84
N PHE A 78 9.42 -11.39 17.92
CA PHE A 78 9.47 -12.81 18.26
C PHE A 78 9.71 -13.71 17.02
N GLY A 79 10.30 -13.15 15.97
CA GLY A 79 10.39 -13.72 14.63
C GLY A 79 9.26 -13.27 13.70
N PHE A 80 9.47 -13.42 12.39
CA PHE A 80 8.50 -13.06 11.36
C PHE A 80 8.63 -13.94 10.10
N PRO A 81 7.55 -14.10 9.31
CA PRO A 81 7.56 -14.90 8.08
C PRO A 81 8.13 -14.11 6.89
N LEU A 82 9.46 -13.96 6.86
CA LEU A 82 10.19 -13.23 5.83
C LEU A 82 9.77 -13.70 4.43
N GLY A 83 9.31 -12.75 3.60
CA GLY A 83 8.97 -13.00 2.20
C GLY A 83 7.60 -13.60 1.90
N GLU A 84 6.77 -13.83 2.92
CA GLU A 84 5.45 -14.44 2.73
C GLU A 84 4.33 -13.40 2.71
N LEU A 85 4.42 -12.37 3.56
CA LEU A 85 3.36 -11.38 3.74
C LEU A 85 3.65 -10.05 3.02
N TYR A 86 4.87 -9.87 2.49
CA TYR A 86 5.28 -8.65 1.78
C TYR A 86 6.08 -8.99 0.51
N PRO A 87 5.85 -8.31 -0.63
CA PRO A 87 6.47 -8.67 -1.89
C PRO A 87 7.93 -8.20 -1.98
N GLN A 88 8.77 -8.93 -2.73
CA GLN A 88 10.23 -8.82 -2.63
C GLN A 88 10.97 -8.30 -3.88
N LEU A 89 10.30 -7.83 -4.94
CA LEU A 89 11.00 -7.42 -6.17
C LEU A 89 12.06 -6.34 -5.93
N GLY A 90 11.74 -5.37 -5.06
CA GLY A 90 12.71 -4.33 -4.68
C GLY A 90 13.96 -4.92 -4.02
N ASP A 91 13.77 -5.94 -3.18
CA ASP A 91 14.87 -6.58 -2.48
C ASP A 91 15.72 -7.42 -3.45
N LEU A 92 15.07 -8.20 -4.30
CA LEU A 92 15.71 -9.01 -5.34
C LEU A 92 16.52 -8.15 -6.33
N LEU A 93 16.04 -6.94 -6.65
CA LEU A 93 16.79 -6.00 -7.50
C LEU A 93 18.11 -5.61 -6.84
N ILE A 94 18.11 -5.29 -5.55
CA ILE A 94 19.31 -4.86 -4.82
C ILE A 94 20.27 -6.05 -4.61
N ILE A 95 19.73 -7.23 -4.30
CA ILE A 95 20.52 -8.48 -4.25
C ILE A 95 21.21 -8.74 -5.59
N ALA A 96 20.49 -8.55 -6.71
CA ALA A 96 21.06 -8.72 -8.04
C ALA A 96 22.18 -7.71 -8.32
N ILE A 97 22.01 -6.43 -7.91
CA ILE A 97 23.07 -5.41 -8.06
C ILE A 97 24.30 -5.77 -7.22
N HIS A 98 24.11 -6.19 -5.97
CA HIS A 98 25.20 -6.64 -5.10
C HIS A 98 25.95 -7.84 -5.71
N ALA A 99 25.22 -8.85 -6.19
CA ALA A 99 25.80 -10.02 -6.84
C ALA A 99 26.54 -9.67 -8.14
N LEU A 100 25.97 -8.81 -8.98
CA LEU A 100 26.61 -8.32 -10.22
C LEU A 100 27.81 -7.40 -9.96
N GLY A 101 27.89 -6.81 -8.76
CA GLY A 101 29.07 -6.09 -8.30
C GLY A 101 30.28 -6.97 -8.06
N LEU A 102 30.12 -8.30 -8.02
CA LEU A 102 31.20 -9.29 -7.83
C LEU A 102 32.10 -8.97 -6.60
N GLY A 103 31.49 -8.46 -5.53
CA GLY A 103 32.18 -8.07 -4.30
C GLY A 103 32.75 -6.64 -4.29
N ALA A 104 32.64 -5.88 -5.38
CA ALA A 104 33.05 -4.47 -5.43
C ALA A 104 32.04 -3.52 -4.75
N LEU A 105 30.79 -3.97 -4.57
CA LEU A 105 29.73 -3.22 -3.91
C LEU A 105 29.41 -3.89 -2.59
N ASP A 106 29.49 -3.15 -1.49
CA ASP A 106 28.90 -3.58 -0.22
C ASP A 106 27.37 -3.40 -0.23
N TRP A 107 26.70 -3.85 0.84
CA TRP A 107 25.25 -3.74 0.95
C TRP A 107 24.73 -2.29 0.84
N PRO A 108 25.30 -1.28 1.55
CA PRO A 108 24.91 0.11 1.39
C PRO A 108 25.08 0.65 -0.03
N SER A 109 26.21 0.35 -0.71
CA SER A 109 26.46 0.83 -2.07
C SER A 109 25.51 0.19 -3.08
N ALA A 110 25.27 -1.12 -2.97
CA ALA A 110 24.30 -1.82 -3.80
C ALA A 110 22.88 -1.28 -3.59
N TYR A 111 22.51 -1.00 -2.33
CA TYR A 111 21.24 -0.37 -1.99
C TYR A 111 21.12 1.02 -2.60
N ALA A 112 22.15 1.87 -2.46
CA ALA A 112 22.16 3.23 -2.99
C ALA A 112 21.96 3.25 -4.51
N LEU A 113 22.68 2.38 -5.23
CA LEU A 113 22.53 2.22 -6.69
C LEU A 113 21.14 1.69 -7.07
N GLY A 114 20.62 0.69 -6.35
CA GLY A 114 19.29 0.16 -6.58
C GLY A 114 18.19 1.21 -6.37
N PHE A 115 18.29 1.97 -5.28
CA PHE A 115 17.38 3.09 -4.98
C PHE A 115 17.45 4.18 -6.05
N TYR A 116 18.66 4.58 -6.49
CA TYR A 116 18.84 5.52 -7.60
C TYR A 116 18.13 5.04 -8.89
N LEU A 117 18.32 3.76 -9.24
CA LEU A 117 17.68 3.18 -10.42
C LEU A 117 16.16 3.18 -10.29
N VAL A 118 15.62 2.79 -9.13
CA VAL A 118 14.17 2.84 -8.89
C VAL A 118 13.62 4.26 -9.01
N PHE A 119 14.31 5.24 -8.43
CA PHE A 119 13.91 6.64 -8.51
C PHE A 119 13.90 7.12 -9.97
N ALA A 120 14.95 6.83 -10.74
CA ALA A 120 15.04 7.20 -12.15
C ALA A 120 14.01 6.45 -13.03
N ILE A 121 13.65 5.21 -12.70
CA ILE A 121 12.65 4.41 -13.42
C ILE A 121 11.31 5.15 -13.48
N GLN A 122 10.93 5.90 -12.44
CA GLN A 122 9.69 6.70 -12.45
C GLN A 122 9.66 7.66 -13.65
N GLY A 123 10.74 8.41 -13.86
CA GLY A 123 10.87 9.34 -14.98
C GLY A 123 11.01 8.62 -16.33
N LEU A 124 11.80 7.55 -16.39
CA LEU A 124 11.99 6.77 -17.62
C LEU A 124 10.68 6.15 -18.12
N VAL A 125 9.87 5.64 -17.19
CA VAL A 125 8.53 5.14 -17.47
C VAL A 125 7.66 6.26 -18.03
N LEU A 126 7.66 7.47 -17.46
CA LEU A 126 6.83 8.57 -17.95
C LEU A 126 7.21 9.02 -19.38
N ILE A 127 8.50 8.99 -19.74
CA ILE A 127 8.91 9.20 -21.15
C ILE A 127 8.34 8.09 -22.04
N ARG A 128 8.47 6.84 -21.61
CA ARG A 128 8.00 5.67 -22.38
C ARG A 128 6.49 5.69 -22.53
N VAL A 129 5.76 5.92 -21.45
CA VAL A 129 4.30 5.98 -21.38
C VAL A 129 3.77 7.19 -22.17
N GLY A 130 4.41 8.36 -22.09
CA GLY A 130 4.08 9.51 -22.93
C GLY A 130 4.19 9.20 -24.42
N ARG A 131 5.18 8.39 -24.83
CA ARG A 131 5.26 7.86 -26.20
C ARG A 131 4.15 6.85 -26.47
N LEU A 132 3.96 5.83 -25.61
CA LEU A 132 2.97 4.76 -25.80
C LEU A 132 1.53 5.28 -25.89
N PHE A 133 1.20 6.31 -25.13
CA PHE A 133 -0.12 6.96 -25.15
C PHE A 133 -0.28 7.99 -26.26
N GLY A 134 0.78 8.25 -27.03
CA GLY A 134 0.73 9.13 -28.18
C GLY A 134 0.78 10.62 -27.87
N PHE A 135 1.19 11.02 -26.66
CA PHE A 135 1.51 12.41 -26.35
C PHE A 135 2.88 12.81 -26.94
N GLY A 136 3.78 11.83 -27.06
CA GLY A 136 5.13 12.01 -27.56
C GLY A 136 6.17 12.09 -26.44
N PRO A 137 7.47 12.19 -26.80
CA PRO A 137 8.56 12.20 -25.83
C PRO A 137 8.59 13.44 -24.95
N TRP A 138 8.14 14.60 -25.46
CA TRP A 138 8.24 15.88 -24.74
C TRP A 138 7.23 16.00 -23.59
N PRO A 139 5.93 15.72 -23.77
CA PRO A 139 5.01 15.61 -22.64
C PRO A 139 5.47 14.59 -21.60
N GLY A 140 5.99 13.45 -22.04
CA GLY A 140 6.55 12.43 -21.15
C GLY A 140 7.80 12.89 -20.40
N LEU A 141 8.68 13.68 -21.03
CA LEU A 141 9.86 14.27 -20.39
C LEU A 141 9.45 15.31 -19.34
N ILE A 142 8.50 16.19 -19.65
CA ILE A 142 7.98 17.18 -18.69
C ILE A 142 7.36 16.44 -17.50
N ALA A 143 6.53 15.44 -17.77
CA ALA A 143 5.94 14.62 -16.72
C ALA A 143 6.99 13.92 -15.86
N ALA A 144 8.07 13.42 -16.48
CA ALA A 144 9.18 12.81 -15.77
C ALA A 144 9.88 13.80 -14.83
N LEU A 145 10.17 15.02 -15.29
CA LEU A 145 10.82 16.03 -14.47
C LEU A 145 9.92 16.48 -13.31
N LEU A 146 8.64 16.74 -13.59
CA LEU A 146 7.64 17.07 -12.55
C LEU A 146 7.49 15.96 -11.52
N MET A 147 7.49 14.69 -11.93
CA MET A 147 7.44 13.56 -11.01
C MET A 147 8.68 13.48 -10.10
N LEU A 148 9.88 13.70 -10.65
CA LEU A 148 11.12 13.60 -9.88
C LEU A 148 11.30 14.77 -8.90
N VAL A 149 10.70 15.94 -9.18
CA VAL A 149 10.74 17.11 -8.27
C VAL A 149 9.48 17.27 -7.42
N ASP A 150 8.51 16.37 -7.53
CA ASP A 150 7.29 16.43 -6.72
C ASP A 150 7.67 16.34 -5.24
N ALA A 151 7.45 17.41 -4.46
CA ALA A 151 7.75 17.41 -3.04
C ALA A 151 6.93 16.33 -2.31
N GLY A 152 5.65 16.21 -2.68
CA GLY A 152 4.70 15.27 -2.10
C GLY A 152 4.55 15.37 -0.58
N PHE A 153 3.80 14.42 -0.01
CA PHE A 153 3.61 14.32 1.44
C PHE A 153 3.43 12.86 1.85
N THR A 154 3.35 12.62 3.16
CA THR A 154 3.14 11.31 3.77
C THR A 154 2.03 10.54 3.05
N ARG A 155 2.33 9.36 2.50
CA ARG A 155 1.44 8.45 1.75
C ARG A 155 0.90 8.96 0.40
N GLU A 156 1.34 10.11 -0.10
CA GLU A 156 0.93 10.65 -1.41
C GLU A 156 2.02 10.52 -2.49
N GLY A 157 3.18 9.95 -2.14
CA GLY A 157 4.34 9.86 -3.04
C GLY A 157 5.21 11.12 -2.98
N GLY A 158 5.93 11.40 -4.06
CA GLY A 158 6.89 12.50 -4.13
C GLY A 158 8.15 12.27 -3.29
N TRP A 159 8.97 13.30 -3.15
CA TRP A 159 10.25 13.33 -2.46
C TRP A 159 10.11 12.89 -1.00
N MET A 160 9.16 13.48 -0.27
CA MET A 160 8.94 13.19 1.14
C MET A 160 8.66 11.70 1.39
N TYR A 161 7.81 11.07 0.58
CA TYR A 161 7.43 9.68 0.79
C TYR A 161 8.39 8.67 0.17
N THR A 162 8.89 8.96 -1.03
CA THR A 162 9.75 8.05 -1.79
C THR A 162 11.20 8.09 -1.29
N VAL A 163 11.71 9.30 -1.02
CA VAL A 163 13.13 9.53 -0.70
C VAL A 163 13.34 9.71 0.79
N TYR A 164 12.59 10.59 1.46
CA TYR A 164 12.81 10.80 2.90
C TYR A 164 12.27 9.62 3.71
N PHE A 165 11.02 9.20 3.51
CA PHE A 165 10.46 8.04 4.22
C PHE A 165 10.97 6.70 3.69
N GLY A 166 11.53 6.63 2.48
CA GLY A 166 12.06 5.39 1.92
C GLY A 166 11.03 4.42 1.35
N VAL A 167 9.81 4.88 1.04
CA VAL A 167 8.73 4.01 0.50
C VAL A 167 8.81 3.88 -1.02
N TRP A 168 10.02 3.68 -1.53
CA TRP A 168 10.32 3.53 -2.96
C TRP A 168 9.80 2.24 -3.61
N PRO A 169 9.57 1.09 -2.92
CA PRO A 169 8.99 -0.09 -3.57
C PRO A 169 7.59 0.19 -4.15
N GLN A 170 6.82 1.05 -3.48
CA GLN A 170 5.53 1.50 -3.97
C GLN A 170 5.64 2.39 -5.22
N ALA A 171 6.62 3.29 -5.27
CA ALA A 171 6.87 4.12 -6.45
C ALA A 171 7.28 3.25 -7.67
N LEU A 172 8.09 2.21 -7.43
CA LEU A 172 8.43 1.21 -8.43
C LEU A 172 7.18 0.48 -8.94
N ALA A 173 6.33 -0.02 -8.03
CA ALA A 173 5.10 -0.73 -8.36
C ALA A 173 4.17 0.10 -9.23
N THR A 174 3.93 1.35 -8.87
CA THR A 174 3.10 2.29 -9.64
C THR A 174 3.68 2.55 -11.02
N SER A 175 5.00 2.75 -11.12
CA SER A 175 5.68 2.96 -12.40
C SER A 175 5.53 1.76 -13.33
N LEU A 176 5.72 0.54 -12.81
CA LEU A 176 5.54 -0.69 -13.55
C LEU A 176 4.07 -0.91 -13.96
N ALA A 177 3.10 -0.55 -13.12
CA ALA A 177 1.69 -0.61 -13.46
C ALA A 177 1.35 0.32 -14.65
N TRP A 178 1.81 1.59 -14.62
CA TRP A 178 1.62 2.53 -15.72
C TRP A 178 2.31 2.07 -17.01
N LEU A 179 3.52 1.51 -16.92
CA LEU A 179 4.20 0.93 -18.07
C LEU A 179 3.41 -0.25 -18.66
N GLY A 180 2.88 -1.14 -17.81
CA GLY A 180 2.06 -2.27 -18.24
C GLY A 180 0.78 -1.83 -18.94
N LEU A 181 0.08 -0.80 -18.42
CA LEU A 181 -1.11 -0.22 -19.06
C LEU A 181 -0.76 0.41 -20.43
N GLY A 182 0.40 1.06 -20.53
CA GLY A 182 0.94 1.58 -21.79
C GLY A 182 1.25 0.49 -22.82
N GLU A 183 1.88 -0.60 -22.40
CA GLU A 183 2.19 -1.75 -23.26
C GLU A 183 0.91 -2.48 -23.69
N LEU A 184 -0.10 -2.55 -22.82
CA LEU A 184 -1.42 -3.09 -23.17
C LEU A 184 -2.14 -2.20 -24.18
N ALA A 185 -2.09 -0.87 -24.05
CA ALA A 185 -2.60 0.05 -25.07
C ALA A 185 -1.90 -0.18 -26.42
N ARG A 186 -0.57 -0.38 -26.43
CA ARG A 186 0.18 -0.75 -27.65
C ARG A 186 -0.29 -2.09 -28.21
N ALA A 187 -0.55 -3.08 -27.36
CA ALA A 187 -1.09 -4.37 -27.77
C ALA A 187 -2.45 -4.23 -28.45
N LEU A 188 -3.29 -3.29 -28.02
CA LEU A 188 -4.58 -2.98 -28.65
C LEU A 188 -4.45 -2.25 -29.99
N GLY A 189 -3.24 -1.84 -30.40
CA GLY A 189 -2.99 -1.14 -31.67
C GLY A 189 -2.99 0.38 -31.55
N TRP A 190 -3.01 0.92 -30.33
CA TRP A 190 -2.71 2.33 -30.12
C TRP A 190 -1.23 2.55 -30.43
N GLN A 191 -0.97 3.21 -31.54
CA GLN A 191 0.40 3.51 -31.94
C GLN A 191 0.96 4.65 -31.09
N PRO A 192 2.27 4.64 -30.79
CA PRO A 192 2.98 5.78 -30.25
C PRO A 192 2.85 6.97 -31.20
N SER A 193 1.78 7.72 -31.04
CA SER A 193 1.38 8.73 -31.99
C SER A 193 2.28 9.96 -31.83
N GLN A 194 2.86 10.44 -32.92
CA GLN A 194 3.46 11.77 -32.99
C GLN A 194 2.37 12.83 -33.23
N VAL A 195 1.13 12.65 -32.76
CA VAL A 195 -0.05 13.37 -33.28
C VAL A 195 -0.01 14.90 -33.10
N LEU A 196 0.74 15.41 -32.12
CA LEU A 196 0.96 16.85 -31.99
C LEU A 196 2.01 17.42 -32.98
N ALA A 197 2.89 16.57 -33.55
CA ALA A 197 4.01 16.99 -34.41
C ALA A 197 4.06 16.32 -35.80
N ALA A 198 3.17 15.37 -36.10
CA ALA A 198 3.21 14.60 -37.34
C ALA A 198 2.82 15.48 -38.55
N ARG A 199 3.68 15.46 -39.59
CA ARG A 199 3.45 16.13 -40.88
C ARG A 199 2.16 15.67 -41.57
N ASP A 200 1.69 14.47 -41.28
CA ASP A 200 0.54 13.83 -41.92
C ASP A 200 -0.36 13.15 -40.86
N PRO A 201 -1.62 13.61 -40.65
CA PRO A 201 -2.48 13.06 -39.61
C PRO A 201 -3.11 11.72 -40.02
N GLU A 202 -3.13 11.38 -41.31
CA GLU A 202 -3.68 10.13 -41.82
C GLU A 202 -2.75 8.95 -41.48
N ARG A 203 -1.42 9.19 -41.47
CA ARG A 203 -0.43 8.21 -40.96
C ARG A 203 -0.46 7.98 -39.45
N GLY A 204 -1.20 8.81 -38.70
CA GLY A 204 -1.38 8.68 -37.26
C GLY A 204 -2.61 7.85 -36.86
N ALA A 205 -3.39 7.34 -37.83
CA ALA A 205 -4.55 6.52 -37.54
C ALA A 205 -4.14 5.22 -36.83
N PRO A 206 -4.89 4.76 -35.82
CA PRO A 206 -4.65 3.47 -35.19
C PRO A 206 -4.71 2.37 -36.26
N SER A 207 -3.60 1.66 -36.44
CA SER A 207 -3.47 0.55 -37.39
C SER A 207 -3.48 -0.77 -36.62
N LYS A 208 -4.13 -1.79 -37.18
CA LYS A 208 -4.09 -3.15 -36.63
C LYS A 208 -2.62 -3.60 -36.48
N PRO A 209 -2.14 -3.89 -35.26
CA PRO A 209 -0.76 -4.31 -35.07
C PRO A 209 -0.56 -5.69 -35.72
N SER A 210 0.65 -5.95 -36.24
CA SER A 210 1.01 -7.31 -36.63
C SER A 210 0.81 -8.26 -35.43
N PRO A 211 0.34 -9.51 -35.63
CA PRO A 211 0.13 -10.45 -34.54
C PRO A 211 1.33 -10.57 -33.61
N ASP A 212 2.54 -10.67 -34.17
CA ASP A 212 3.78 -10.76 -33.41
C ASP A 212 4.03 -9.56 -32.47
N ALA A 213 3.83 -8.35 -32.99
CA ALA A 213 3.98 -7.12 -32.20
C ALA A 213 2.92 -7.02 -31.10
N ALA A 214 1.68 -7.43 -31.38
CA ALA A 214 0.61 -7.47 -30.40
C ALA A 214 0.92 -8.47 -29.27
N THR A 215 1.30 -9.70 -29.61
CA THR A 215 1.68 -10.74 -28.65
C THR A 215 2.84 -10.29 -27.78
N ARG A 216 3.89 -9.68 -28.36
CA ARG A 216 5.02 -9.14 -27.59
C ARG A 216 4.61 -8.02 -26.64
N ALA A 217 3.68 -7.16 -27.05
CA ALA A 217 3.16 -6.10 -26.20
C ALA A 217 2.29 -6.65 -25.06
N THR A 218 1.46 -7.67 -25.31
CA THR A 218 0.70 -8.38 -24.28
C THR A 218 1.62 -9.07 -23.26
N LEU A 219 2.68 -9.74 -23.72
CA LEU A 219 3.70 -10.34 -22.86
C LEU A 219 4.41 -9.29 -22.02
N ALA A 220 4.82 -8.18 -22.61
CA ALA A 220 5.46 -7.06 -21.89
C ALA A 220 4.51 -6.44 -20.86
N ALA A 221 3.23 -6.29 -21.18
CA ALA A 221 2.22 -5.82 -20.23
C ALA A 221 2.08 -6.77 -19.04
N GLY A 222 1.96 -8.08 -19.30
CA GLY A 222 1.88 -9.09 -18.24
C GLY A 222 3.13 -9.14 -17.35
N LEU A 223 4.32 -8.99 -17.95
CA LEU A 223 5.58 -8.83 -17.19
C LEU A 223 5.52 -7.63 -16.25
N CYS A 224 5.11 -6.47 -16.77
CA CYS A 224 5.03 -5.25 -15.97
C CYS A 224 3.98 -5.37 -14.85
N PHE A 225 2.85 -6.05 -15.10
CA PHE A 225 1.83 -6.29 -14.08
C PHE A 225 2.34 -7.23 -12.98
N GLY A 226 3.00 -8.34 -13.35
CA GLY A 226 3.61 -9.25 -12.37
C GLY A 226 4.70 -8.56 -11.56
N ALA A 227 5.56 -7.79 -12.22
CA ALA A 227 6.59 -7.00 -11.55
C ALA A 227 6.01 -5.91 -10.64
N ALA A 228 4.91 -5.26 -11.03
CA ALA A 228 4.22 -4.29 -10.19
C ALA A 228 3.66 -4.93 -8.91
N LEU A 229 2.99 -6.09 -9.03
CA LEU A 229 2.47 -6.84 -7.89
C LEU A 229 3.59 -7.31 -6.96
N LEU A 230 4.71 -7.77 -7.53
CA LEU A 230 5.90 -8.19 -6.77
C LEU A 230 6.71 -7.01 -6.21
N ALA A 231 6.41 -5.76 -6.59
CA ALA A 231 7.03 -4.58 -5.98
C ALA A 231 6.22 -4.06 -4.79
N HIS A 232 4.88 -4.06 -4.88
CA HIS A 232 4.01 -3.59 -3.80
C HIS A 232 2.54 -4.04 -3.98
N PRO A 233 1.80 -4.41 -2.91
CA PRO A 233 0.41 -4.87 -3.01
C PRO A 233 -0.57 -3.83 -3.58
N ILE A 234 -0.31 -2.53 -3.40
CA ILE A 234 -1.13 -1.42 -3.94
C ILE A 234 -1.26 -1.44 -5.48
N ALA A 235 -0.39 -2.17 -6.18
CA ALA A 235 -0.51 -2.38 -7.62
C ALA A 235 -1.82 -3.08 -7.96
N LEU A 236 -2.35 -3.97 -7.10
CA LEU A 236 -3.56 -4.74 -7.39
C LEU A 236 -4.79 -3.84 -7.67
N PRO A 237 -5.23 -2.93 -6.77
CA PRO A 237 -6.35 -2.06 -7.06
C PRO A 237 -6.06 -1.10 -8.23
N THR A 238 -4.82 -0.60 -8.34
CA THR A 238 -4.39 0.27 -9.45
C THR A 238 -4.56 -0.42 -10.81
N LEU A 239 -4.15 -1.68 -10.93
CA LEU A 239 -4.29 -2.48 -12.14
C LEU A 239 -5.74 -2.87 -12.43
N ALA A 240 -6.53 -3.17 -11.39
CA ALA A 240 -7.96 -3.47 -11.54
C ALA A 240 -8.71 -2.27 -12.13
N ILE A 241 -8.51 -1.07 -11.56
CA ILE A 241 -9.13 0.18 -12.03
C ILE A 241 -8.63 0.51 -13.44
N GLY A 242 -7.31 0.46 -13.67
CA GLY A 242 -6.72 0.74 -14.98
C GLY A 242 -7.23 -0.22 -16.06
N GLY A 243 -7.32 -1.51 -15.76
CA GLY A 243 -7.85 -2.54 -16.64
C GLY A 243 -9.33 -2.33 -16.99
N LEU A 244 -10.17 -2.03 -15.99
CA LEU A 244 -11.59 -1.71 -16.19
C LEU A 244 -11.76 -0.49 -17.09
N LEU A 245 -11.03 0.59 -16.81
CA LEU A 245 -11.10 1.81 -17.61
C LEU A 245 -10.57 1.60 -19.03
N LEU A 246 -9.54 0.77 -19.24
CA LEU A 246 -9.09 0.38 -20.58
C LEU A 246 -10.21 -0.33 -21.36
N ILE A 247 -10.93 -1.25 -20.70
CA ILE A 247 -12.05 -1.99 -21.30
C ILE A 247 -13.17 -1.04 -21.71
N VAL A 248 -13.52 -0.06 -20.87
CA VAL A 248 -14.64 0.87 -21.15
C VAL A 248 -14.26 1.97 -22.13
N THR A 249 -13.01 2.45 -22.11
CA THR A 249 -12.60 3.63 -22.90
C THR A 249 -11.89 3.28 -24.22
N LEU A 250 -10.91 2.36 -24.17
CA LEU A 250 -10.00 2.10 -25.28
C LEU A 250 -10.45 0.94 -26.17
N ILE A 251 -10.87 -0.20 -25.60
CA ILE A 251 -11.28 -1.38 -26.40
C ILE A 251 -12.38 -1.06 -27.42
N PRO A 252 -13.46 -0.33 -27.09
CA PRO A 252 -14.56 -0.07 -28.04
C PRO A 252 -14.13 0.75 -29.25
N ARG A 253 -12.94 1.36 -29.17
CA ARG A 253 -12.38 2.27 -30.17
C ARG A 253 -11.05 1.79 -30.72
N ALA A 254 -10.61 0.59 -30.33
CA ALA A 254 -9.36 0.01 -30.75
C ALA A 254 -9.48 -0.47 -32.22
N PRO A 255 -8.36 -0.51 -32.97
CA PRO A 255 -8.33 -1.06 -34.33
C PRO A 255 -8.44 -2.60 -34.38
N VAL A 256 -8.54 -3.24 -33.22
CA VAL A 256 -8.68 -4.69 -33.08
C VAL A 256 -10.12 -5.01 -32.71
N ASP A 257 -10.58 -6.20 -33.08
CA ASP A 257 -11.88 -6.69 -32.62
C ASP A 257 -11.92 -6.71 -31.08
N TRP A 258 -13.06 -6.32 -30.51
CA TRP A 258 -13.20 -6.13 -29.07
C TRP A 258 -12.95 -7.42 -28.28
N ARG A 259 -13.25 -8.60 -28.84
CA ARG A 259 -12.96 -9.89 -28.19
C ARG A 259 -11.47 -10.15 -28.11
N SER A 260 -10.75 -9.84 -29.19
CA SER A 260 -9.29 -9.92 -29.20
C SER A 260 -8.67 -8.93 -28.22
N GLY A 261 -9.23 -7.71 -28.15
CA GLY A 261 -8.82 -6.71 -27.16
C GLY A 261 -9.01 -7.19 -25.73
N LEU A 262 -10.19 -7.72 -25.40
CA LEU A 262 -10.49 -8.26 -24.07
C LEU A 262 -9.63 -9.48 -23.74
N ALA A 263 -9.42 -10.39 -24.71
CA ALA A 263 -8.54 -11.54 -24.55
C ALA A 263 -7.11 -11.12 -24.22
N ARG A 264 -6.59 -10.05 -24.82
CA ARG A 264 -5.26 -9.50 -24.49
C ARG A 264 -5.20 -8.94 -23.08
N CYS A 265 -6.24 -8.24 -22.63
CA CYS A 265 -6.33 -7.75 -21.25
C CYS A 265 -6.33 -8.91 -20.25
N VAL A 266 -7.17 -9.92 -20.49
CA VAL A 266 -7.25 -11.14 -19.66
C VAL A 266 -5.90 -11.86 -19.64
N LEU A 267 -5.28 -12.08 -20.79
CA LEU A 267 -3.97 -12.74 -20.86
C LEU A 267 -2.87 -11.97 -20.16
N ALA A 268 -2.80 -10.64 -20.33
CA ALA A 268 -1.82 -9.82 -19.60
C ALA A 268 -2.04 -9.91 -18.08
N GLY A 269 -3.29 -9.83 -17.62
CA GLY A 269 -3.65 -10.00 -16.21
C GLY A 269 -3.27 -11.38 -15.67
N LEU A 270 -3.60 -12.45 -16.40
CA LEU A 270 -3.26 -13.83 -16.03
C LEU A 270 -1.75 -14.05 -15.99
N ILE A 271 -0.99 -13.54 -16.96
CA ILE A 271 0.47 -13.61 -16.94
C ILE A 271 1.01 -12.88 -15.70
N GLY A 272 0.52 -11.67 -15.41
CA GLY A 272 0.96 -10.91 -14.23
C GLY A 272 0.65 -11.65 -12.91
N ALA A 273 -0.56 -12.19 -12.79
CA ALA A 273 -1.01 -13.00 -11.66
C ALA A 273 -0.16 -14.28 -11.48
N LEU A 274 0.14 -15.00 -12.57
CA LEU A 274 0.98 -16.19 -12.54
C LEU A 274 2.43 -15.86 -12.19
N LEU A 275 2.99 -14.78 -12.70
CA LEU A 275 4.34 -14.32 -12.33
C LEU A 275 4.42 -14.00 -10.82
N ALA A 276 3.38 -13.40 -10.25
CA ALA A 276 3.30 -13.09 -8.83
C ALA A 276 2.81 -14.26 -7.95
N ALA A 277 2.47 -15.41 -8.56
CA ALA A 277 1.81 -16.54 -7.90
C ALA A 277 2.54 -17.05 -6.66
N TRP A 278 3.86 -17.16 -6.75
CA TRP A 278 4.71 -17.63 -5.67
C TRP A 278 4.63 -16.79 -4.39
N TRP A 279 4.23 -15.51 -4.49
CA TRP A 279 4.11 -14.60 -3.34
C TRP A 279 2.65 -14.35 -2.93
N TRP A 280 1.79 -13.94 -3.86
CA TRP A 280 0.44 -13.51 -3.46
C TRP A 280 -0.47 -14.68 -3.01
N VAL A 281 -0.19 -15.93 -3.42
CA VAL A 281 -0.94 -17.11 -2.98
C VAL A 281 -0.71 -17.37 -1.48
N PRO A 282 0.54 -17.54 -0.99
CA PRO A 282 0.77 -17.67 0.45
C PRO A 282 0.29 -16.44 1.22
N MET A 283 0.48 -15.23 0.68
CA MET A 283 -0.05 -14.01 1.29
C MET A 283 -1.59 -14.07 1.46
N LEU A 284 -2.34 -14.54 0.46
CA LEU A 284 -3.80 -14.67 0.54
C LEU A 284 -4.24 -15.78 1.50
N GLN A 285 -3.50 -16.90 1.56
CA GLN A 285 -3.75 -17.99 2.51
C GLN A 285 -3.52 -17.52 3.96
N HIS A 286 -2.56 -16.63 4.17
CA HIS A 286 -2.16 -16.18 5.51
C HIS A 286 -2.54 -14.71 5.78
N LYS A 287 -3.57 -14.20 5.09
CA LYS A 287 -4.03 -12.80 5.22
C LYS A 287 -4.48 -12.43 6.64
N ALA A 288 -4.90 -13.39 7.46
CA ALA A 288 -5.33 -13.15 8.84
C ALA A 288 -4.18 -12.80 9.80
N TRP A 289 -2.93 -13.02 9.35
CA TRP A 289 -1.70 -12.61 10.02
C TRP A 289 -1.07 -11.38 9.39
N MET A 290 -1.79 -10.71 8.48
CA MET A 290 -1.36 -9.43 7.96
C MET A 290 -1.79 -8.29 8.88
N ALA A 291 -0.88 -7.37 9.15
CA ALA A 291 -1.18 -6.12 9.82
C ALA A 291 -2.11 -5.26 8.97
N SER A 292 -3.13 -4.72 9.63
CA SER A 292 -4.14 -3.82 9.14
C SER A 292 -3.59 -2.40 9.14
N TYR A 293 -3.83 -1.68 8.05
CA TYR A 293 -3.31 -0.35 7.85
C TYR A 293 -4.35 0.60 7.26
N GLY A 294 -5.64 0.37 7.52
CA GLY A 294 -6.73 1.22 7.09
C GLY A 294 -6.44 2.69 7.36
N TRP A 295 -6.54 3.52 6.32
CA TRP A 295 -6.34 4.97 6.45
C TRP A 295 -7.30 5.72 5.53
N LEU A 296 -8.23 6.43 6.15
CA LEU A 296 -9.04 7.44 5.48
C LEU A 296 -8.20 8.69 5.27
N PHE A 297 -8.32 9.31 4.10
CA PHE A 297 -7.60 10.54 3.81
C PHE A 297 -8.47 11.77 4.12
N ALA A 298 -8.67 12.65 3.13
CA ALA A 298 -9.45 13.85 3.25
C ALA A 298 -10.84 13.66 2.61
N PRO A 299 -11.87 14.36 3.10
CA PRO A 299 -13.14 14.50 2.39
C PRO A 299 -12.93 15.13 1.01
N LEU A 300 -13.79 14.77 0.06
CA LEU A 300 -13.77 15.29 -1.31
C LEU A 300 -13.92 16.81 -1.34
N GLU A 301 -14.68 17.38 -0.41
CA GLU A 301 -14.81 18.83 -0.26
C GLU A 301 -13.44 19.48 0.01
N THR A 302 -12.64 18.91 0.92
CA THR A 302 -11.31 19.42 1.26
C THR A 302 -10.36 19.31 0.08
N MET A 303 -10.38 18.15 -0.61
CA MET A 303 -9.55 17.92 -1.79
C MET A 303 -9.93 18.87 -2.94
N THR A 304 -11.22 19.14 -3.13
CA THR A 304 -11.72 20.09 -4.13
C THR A 304 -11.33 21.52 -3.77
N ARG A 305 -11.36 21.87 -2.48
CA ARG A 305 -10.93 23.18 -1.99
C ARG A 305 -9.46 23.45 -2.31
N TRP A 306 -8.56 22.49 -2.04
CA TRP A 306 -7.15 22.59 -2.44
C TRP A 306 -6.99 22.82 -3.95
N LEU A 307 -7.80 22.16 -4.77
CA LEU A 307 -7.75 22.34 -6.22
C LEU A 307 -8.25 23.73 -6.65
N VAL A 308 -9.37 24.19 -6.09
CA VAL A 308 -10.02 25.45 -6.49
C VAL A 308 -9.29 26.67 -5.95
N GLU A 309 -8.90 26.65 -4.68
CA GLU A 309 -8.27 27.78 -4.00
C GLU A 309 -6.77 27.84 -4.24
N ASP A 310 -6.08 26.69 -4.20
CA ASP A 310 -4.61 26.64 -4.27
C ASP A 310 -4.08 26.07 -5.60
N GLY A 311 -4.94 25.55 -6.48
CA GLY A 311 -4.51 24.85 -7.70
C GLY A 311 -3.84 23.51 -7.41
N ARG A 312 -4.06 22.89 -6.25
CA ARG A 312 -3.36 21.69 -5.79
C ARG A 312 -4.24 20.44 -5.84
N TRP A 313 -3.80 19.41 -6.56
CA TRP A 313 -4.47 18.10 -6.56
C TRP A 313 -4.06 17.20 -5.39
N ALA A 314 -2.92 17.51 -4.78
CA ALA A 314 -2.30 16.77 -3.69
C ALA A 314 -1.53 17.74 -2.80
N GLN A 315 -1.20 17.33 -1.59
CA GLN A 315 -0.47 18.18 -0.65
C GLN A 315 0.92 18.52 -1.21
N ARG A 316 1.31 19.79 -1.08
CA ARG A 316 2.60 20.34 -1.55
C ARG A 316 2.86 20.21 -3.06
N MET A 317 1.85 19.87 -3.87
CA MET A 317 1.95 19.97 -5.32
C MET A 317 2.05 21.46 -5.72
N PRO A 318 2.95 21.84 -6.65
CA PRO A 318 2.97 23.21 -7.16
C PRO A 318 1.62 23.57 -7.83
N ALA A 319 1.11 24.77 -7.56
CA ALA A 319 -0.17 25.26 -8.08
C ALA A 319 -0.19 25.31 -9.61
N ALA A 320 0.92 25.75 -10.22
CA ALA A 320 1.10 25.80 -11.66
C ALA A 320 0.92 24.41 -12.28
N VAL A 321 1.46 23.38 -11.64
CA VAL A 321 1.33 22.00 -12.12
C VAL A 321 -0.13 21.57 -12.11
N GLY A 322 -0.87 21.87 -11.05
CA GLY A 322 -2.27 21.44 -10.96
C GLY A 322 -3.21 22.17 -11.91
N PHE A 323 -3.04 23.49 -12.13
CA PHE A 323 -3.83 24.22 -13.13
C PHE A 323 -3.49 23.79 -14.56
N VAL A 324 -2.21 23.55 -14.87
CA VAL A 324 -1.81 23.07 -16.19
C VAL A 324 -2.26 21.62 -16.42
N ALA A 325 -2.25 20.78 -15.38
CA ALA A 325 -2.83 19.43 -15.42
C ALA A 325 -4.34 19.47 -15.69
N LEU A 326 -5.09 20.37 -15.02
CA LEU A 326 -6.51 20.60 -15.29
C LEU A 326 -6.75 21.01 -16.74
N GLY A 327 -5.94 21.93 -17.28
CA GLY A 327 -5.95 22.26 -18.71
C GLY A 327 -5.76 21.03 -19.59
N GLY A 328 -4.83 20.13 -19.24
CA GLY A 328 -4.58 18.88 -19.96
C GLY A 328 -5.75 17.91 -19.92
N ILE A 329 -6.43 17.80 -18.77
CA ILE A 329 -7.65 17.01 -18.59
C ILE A 329 -8.77 17.57 -19.47
N VAL A 330 -8.96 18.89 -19.49
CA VAL A 330 -9.93 19.56 -20.37
C VAL A 330 -9.60 19.29 -21.84
N LEU A 331 -8.34 19.42 -22.26
CA LEU A 331 -7.92 19.10 -23.62
C LEU A 331 -8.19 17.63 -23.98
N ALA A 332 -7.94 16.70 -23.05
CA ALA A 332 -8.26 15.29 -23.23
C ALA A 332 -9.77 15.08 -23.45
N ALA A 333 -10.62 15.71 -22.63
CA ALA A 333 -12.07 15.67 -22.77
C ALA A 333 -12.53 16.21 -24.13
N LEU A 334 -12.04 17.40 -24.50
CA LEU A 334 -12.36 18.10 -25.77
C LEU A 334 -11.85 17.38 -27.03
N GLY A 335 -11.03 16.33 -26.89
CA GLY A 335 -10.69 15.45 -28.01
C GLY A 335 -9.22 15.43 -28.41
N ALA A 336 -8.29 15.84 -27.54
CA ALA A 336 -6.84 15.72 -27.77
C ALA A 336 -6.37 14.25 -28.01
N GLY A 337 -7.21 13.27 -27.71
CA GLY A 337 -7.02 11.88 -28.11
C GLY A 337 -7.81 10.92 -27.24
N ARG A 338 -8.13 9.73 -27.78
CA ARG A 338 -8.87 8.70 -27.03
C ARG A 338 -8.06 8.16 -25.84
N VAL A 339 -6.75 8.01 -26.02
CA VAL A 339 -5.84 7.62 -24.95
C VAL A 339 -5.65 8.74 -23.93
N ALA A 340 -5.68 10.00 -24.35
CA ALA A 340 -5.68 11.14 -23.43
C ALA A 340 -6.87 11.07 -22.44
N ARG A 341 -8.06 10.72 -22.94
CA ARG A 341 -9.25 10.53 -22.09
C ARG A 341 -9.09 9.38 -21.11
N PHE A 342 -8.49 8.27 -21.52
CA PHE A 342 -8.17 7.18 -20.60
C PHE A 342 -7.24 7.65 -19.48
N VAL A 343 -6.14 8.34 -19.81
CA VAL A 343 -5.19 8.87 -18.82
C VAL A 343 -5.89 9.85 -17.86
N ALA A 344 -6.66 10.80 -18.39
CA ALA A 344 -7.40 11.76 -17.58
C ALA A 344 -8.42 11.07 -16.66
N LEU A 345 -9.23 10.14 -17.19
CA LEU A 345 -10.23 9.44 -16.39
C LEU A 345 -9.60 8.53 -15.35
N PHE A 346 -8.53 7.80 -15.69
CA PHE A 346 -7.82 6.96 -14.73
C PHE A 346 -7.23 7.79 -13.59
N THR A 347 -6.64 8.93 -13.93
CA THR A 347 -6.15 9.90 -12.95
C THR A 347 -7.25 10.42 -12.03
N LEU A 348 -8.38 10.84 -12.60
CA LEU A 348 -9.51 11.36 -11.83
C LEU A 348 -10.12 10.30 -10.93
N VAL A 349 -10.30 9.07 -11.41
CA VAL A 349 -10.83 7.96 -10.59
C VAL A 349 -9.89 7.65 -9.43
N GLN A 350 -8.58 7.60 -9.66
CA GLN A 350 -7.60 7.39 -8.58
C GLN A 350 -7.60 8.57 -7.59
N TRP A 351 -7.73 9.81 -8.06
CA TRP A 351 -7.86 10.97 -7.18
C TRP A 351 -9.14 10.94 -6.35
N LEU A 352 -10.29 10.61 -6.96
CA LEU A 352 -11.56 10.46 -6.25
C LEU A 352 -11.53 9.32 -5.23
N LEU A 353 -10.89 8.20 -5.59
CA LEU A 353 -10.66 7.08 -4.67
C LEU A 353 -9.68 7.42 -3.57
N ALA A 354 -8.92 8.51 -3.63
CA ALA A 354 -8.19 8.95 -2.46
C ALA A 354 -9.11 9.55 -1.38
N SER A 355 -10.32 10.00 -1.72
CA SER A 355 -11.24 10.62 -0.76
C SER A 355 -11.88 9.62 0.22
N SER A 356 -12.13 10.06 1.45
CA SER A 356 -12.93 9.30 2.41
C SER A 356 -14.38 9.13 1.96
N ASP A 357 -14.90 10.09 1.20
CA ASP A 357 -16.31 10.14 0.82
C ASP A 357 -16.65 9.07 -0.21
N LEU A 358 -15.74 8.76 -1.15
CA LEU A 358 -16.01 7.72 -2.15
C LEU A 358 -16.02 6.32 -1.53
N PHE A 359 -15.17 6.06 -0.51
CA PHE A 359 -15.24 4.83 0.27
C PHE A 359 -16.63 4.66 0.90
N TRP A 360 -17.12 5.73 1.53
CA TRP A 360 -18.40 5.73 2.25
C TRP A 360 -19.61 5.69 1.29
N GLN A 361 -19.66 6.56 0.30
CA GLN A 361 -20.79 6.65 -0.63
C GLN A 361 -20.99 5.38 -1.47
N LEU A 362 -19.91 4.67 -1.80
CA LEU A 362 -19.99 3.39 -2.50
C LEU A 362 -20.16 2.20 -1.56
N ARG A 363 -20.13 2.41 -0.24
CA ARG A 363 -20.13 1.37 0.81
C ARG A 363 -19.19 0.22 0.45
N LEU A 364 -17.92 0.56 0.19
CA LEU A 364 -16.92 -0.43 -0.24
C LEU A 364 -16.67 -1.49 0.84
N ASP A 365 -16.89 -1.14 2.11
CA ASP A 365 -16.91 -2.05 3.25
C ASP A 365 -17.93 -3.20 3.08
N ARG A 366 -19.15 -2.91 2.60
CA ARG A 366 -20.18 -3.92 2.33
C ARG A 366 -19.80 -4.84 1.18
N PHE A 367 -19.07 -4.34 0.19
CA PHE A 367 -18.59 -5.17 -0.93
C PHE A 367 -17.47 -6.11 -0.48
N SER A 368 -16.48 -5.62 0.26
CA SER A 368 -15.43 -6.45 0.81
C SER A 368 -14.77 -5.76 1.98
N GLU A 369 -14.61 -6.50 3.07
CA GLU A 369 -13.84 -6.04 4.22
C GLU A 369 -12.38 -5.73 3.85
N GLY A 370 -11.83 -6.31 2.77
CA GLY A 370 -10.48 -5.96 2.31
C GLY A 370 -10.32 -4.45 1.99
N PHE A 371 -11.42 -3.74 1.70
CA PHE A 371 -11.40 -2.29 1.50
C PHE A 371 -11.16 -1.50 2.78
N THR A 372 -11.39 -2.06 3.97
CA THR A 372 -11.14 -1.39 5.26
C THR A 372 -9.66 -1.35 5.63
N HIS A 373 -8.83 -2.15 4.94
CA HIS A 373 -7.39 -2.26 5.14
C HIS A 373 -6.58 -1.31 4.26
N ILE A 374 -7.22 -0.65 3.29
CA ILE A 374 -6.54 0.17 2.29
C ILE A 374 -6.19 1.54 2.88
N GLN A 375 -4.99 2.03 2.55
CA GLN A 375 -4.61 3.43 2.76
C GLN A 375 -5.06 4.26 1.55
N TYR A 376 -6.25 4.85 1.62
CA TYR A 376 -6.87 5.53 0.47
C TYR A 376 -6.03 6.69 -0.06
N GLN A 377 -5.31 7.39 0.83
CA GLN A 377 -4.35 8.44 0.43
C GLN A 377 -3.33 7.98 -0.63
N ARG A 378 -2.95 6.68 -0.62
CA ARG A 378 -1.99 6.11 -1.58
C ARG A 378 -2.49 6.08 -3.01
N PHE A 379 -3.79 6.23 -3.27
CA PHE A 379 -4.29 6.36 -4.63
C PHE A 379 -3.79 7.63 -5.34
N LEU A 380 -3.38 8.66 -4.59
CA LEU A 380 -2.69 9.83 -5.15
C LEU A 380 -1.36 9.49 -5.83
N ILE A 381 -0.65 8.45 -5.34
CA ILE A 381 0.57 7.94 -5.99
C ILE A 381 0.22 7.38 -7.38
N GLY A 382 -0.92 6.69 -7.49
CA GLY A 382 -1.45 6.20 -8.76
C GLY A 382 -1.93 7.31 -9.70
N ALA A 383 -2.48 8.41 -9.16
CA ALA A 383 -3.02 9.54 -9.92
C ALA A 383 -1.92 10.46 -10.50
N LYS A 384 -0.88 10.78 -9.71
CA LYS A 384 0.18 11.73 -10.07
C LYS A 384 0.85 11.51 -11.44
N PRO A 385 1.23 10.28 -11.85
CA PRO A 385 1.80 10.04 -13.18
C PRO A 385 0.90 10.59 -14.30
N GLY A 386 -0.41 10.42 -14.17
CA GLY A 386 -1.37 10.90 -15.15
C GLY A 386 -1.63 12.40 -15.06
N LEU A 387 -1.63 13.00 -13.86
CA LEU A 387 -1.66 14.46 -13.67
C LEU A 387 -0.48 15.13 -14.39
N PHE A 388 0.73 14.62 -14.18
CA PHE A 388 1.94 15.17 -14.79
C PHE A 388 1.98 14.95 -16.31
N LEU A 389 1.46 13.82 -16.82
CA LEU A 389 1.28 13.61 -18.26
C LEU A 389 0.27 14.60 -18.87
N CYS A 390 -0.84 14.88 -18.19
CA CYS A 390 -1.80 15.90 -18.59
C CYS A 390 -1.17 17.30 -18.58
N ALA A 391 -0.36 17.63 -17.57
CA ALA A 391 0.35 18.91 -17.52
C ALA A 391 1.34 19.04 -18.70
N GLY A 392 2.15 18.00 -18.96
CA GLY A 392 3.04 17.95 -20.11
C GLY A 392 2.31 18.06 -21.45
N LEU A 393 1.11 17.46 -21.56
CA LEU A 393 0.25 17.58 -22.74
C LEU A 393 -0.22 19.03 -22.94
N ALA A 394 -0.76 19.67 -21.91
CA ALA A 394 -1.23 21.05 -21.98
C ALA A 394 -0.12 22.04 -22.29
N MET A 395 1.05 21.84 -21.71
CA MET A 395 2.21 22.69 -21.96
C MET A 395 2.69 22.60 -23.42
N ILE A 396 2.72 21.40 -24.02
CA ILE A 396 3.28 21.17 -25.36
C ILE A 396 2.26 21.29 -26.49
N ALA A 397 0.98 21.03 -26.23
CA ALA A 397 -0.05 21.04 -27.27
C ALA A 397 -0.13 22.36 -28.07
N PRO A 398 -0.09 23.56 -27.44
CA PRO A 398 -0.11 24.83 -28.17
C PRO A 398 1.08 24.97 -29.14
N ALA A 399 2.30 24.66 -28.72
CA ALA A 399 3.48 24.67 -29.59
C ALA A 399 3.37 23.63 -30.73
N GLY A 400 2.82 22.44 -30.45
CA GLY A 400 2.54 21.42 -31.46
C GLY A 400 1.55 21.92 -32.52
N TRP A 401 0.46 22.57 -32.09
CA TRP A 401 -0.52 23.18 -32.98
C TRP A 401 0.05 24.38 -33.74
N ALA A 402 0.83 25.24 -33.09
CA ALA A 402 1.52 26.36 -33.73
C ALA A 402 2.42 25.87 -34.87
N ARG A 403 3.25 24.86 -34.60
CA ARG A 403 4.09 24.21 -35.61
C ARG A 403 3.24 23.63 -36.74
N ARG A 404 2.14 22.95 -36.42
CA ARG A 404 1.26 22.34 -37.43
C ARG A 404 0.60 23.40 -38.32
N LEU A 405 0.08 24.48 -37.74
CA LEU A 405 -0.47 25.62 -38.47
C LEU A 405 0.59 26.25 -39.37
N PHE A 406 1.80 26.44 -38.85
CA PHE A 406 2.90 27.03 -39.61
C PHE A 406 3.35 26.16 -40.79
N VAL A 407 3.50 24.84 -40.57
CA VAL A 407 3.94 23.88 -41.60
C VAL A 407 2.85 23.63 -42.65
N ARG A 408 1.57 23.61 -42.24
CA ARG A 408 0.44 23.31 -43.14
C ARG A 408 -0.31 24.54 -43.62
N ARG A 409 0.22 25.74 -43.41
CA ARG A 409 -0.43 27.01 -43.79
C ARG A 409 -0.91 27.01 -45.25
N GLU A 410 -0.14 26.38 -46.14
CA GLU A 410 -0.43 26.29 -47.58
C GLU A 410 -1.54 25.27 -47.92
N GLN A 411 -1.83 24.33 -47.02
CA GLN A 411 -2.82 23.26 -47.21
C GLN A 411 -4.18 23.57 -46.58
N LEU A 412 -4.29 24.62 -45.77
CA LEU A 412 -5.53 25.01 -45.10
C LEU A 412 -6.53 25.59 -46.12
N ARG A 413 -7.32 24.73 -46.76
CA ARG A 413 -8.49 25.13 -47.55
C ARG A 413 -9.64 25.47 -46.60
N TRP A 414 -10.05 26.73 -46.59
CA TRP A 414 -11.21 27.16 -45.81
C TRP A 414 -12.52 26.66 -46.46
N PRO A 415 -13.56 26.32 -45.68
CA PRO A 415 -14.86 25.96 -46.22
C PRO A 415 -15.38 27.06 -47.15
N GLU A 416 -15.91 26.70 -48.32
CA GLU A 416 -16.37 27.66 -49.35
C GLU A 416 -17.37 28.69 -48.82
N ARG A 417 -18.13 28.35 -47.77
CA ARG A 417 -19.07 29.27 -47.08
C ARG A 417 -18.40 30.46 -46.38
N LEU A 418 -17.11 30.36 -46.03
CA LEU A 418 -16.32 31.45 -45.46
C LEU A 418 -15.42 32.13 -46.50
N ALA A 419 -15.43 31.68 -47.76
CA ALA A 419 -14.55 32.18 -48.82
C ALA A 419 -14.79 33.66 -49.16
N GLY A 420 -16.00 34.19 -48.92
CA GLY A 420 -16.34 35.60 -49.12
C GLY A 420 -15.61 36.55 -48.16
N LEU A 421 -15.54 36.20 -46.87
CA LEU A 421 -14.78 36.94 -45.85
C LEU A 421 -13.27 36.64 -45.93
N ALA A 422 -12.90 35.42 -46.33
CA ALA A 422 -11.51 34.98 -46.47
C ALA A 422 -10.75 35.61 -47.65
N ARG A 423 -11.42 36.29 -48.60
CA ARG A 423 -10.73 37.08 -49.63
C ARG A 423 -9.96 38.28 -49.06
N LEU A 424 -10.35 38.81 -47.91
CA LEU A 424 -9.67 39.94 -47.24
C LEU A 424 -8.50 39.50 -46.36
N ALA A 425 -8.54 38.29 -45.79
CA ALA A 425 -7.49 37.76 -44.94
C ALA A 425 -6.76 36.61 -45.65
N ARG A 426 -5.55 36.88 -46.19
CA ARG A 426 -4.71 35.81 -46.77
C ARG A 426 -4.55 34.69 -45.73
N PRO A 427 -5.01 33.44 -45.97
CA PRO A 427 -5.07 32.37 -44.97
C PRO A 427 -3.73 32.05 -44.31
N ASN A 428 -2.62 32.31 -45.02
CA ASN A 428 -1.26 32.25 -44.48
C ASN A 428 -1.04 33.23 -43.32
N LYS A 429 -1.60 34.44 -43.35
CA LYS A 429 -1.45 35.43 -42.29
C LYS A 429 -2.17 34.99 -41.01
N LEU A 430 -3.38 34.47 -41.10
CA LEU A 430 -4.13 33.97 -39.93
C LEU A 430 -3.46 32.75 -39.29
N ALA A 431 -2.94 31.81 -40.10
CA ALA A 431 -2.19 30.66 -39.59
C ALA A 431 -0.88 31.08 -38.92
N ILE A 432 -0.18 32.09 -39.46
CA ILE A 432 1.02 32.67 -38.85
C ILE A 432 0.66 33.39 -37.54
N VAL A 433 -0.38 34.23 -37.52
CA VAL A 433 -0.84 34.91 -36.30
C VAL A 433 -1.26 33.91 -35.23
N GLY A 434 -2.01 32.86 -35.59
CA GLY A 434 -2.37 31.79 -34.67
C GLY A 434 -1.16 31.01 -34.14
N ALA A 435 -0.18 30.71 -34.98
CA ALA A 435 1.07 30.07 -34.55
C ALA A 435 1.90 30.98 -33.62
N LEU A 436 1.99 32.28 -33.94
CA LEU A 436 2.66 33.29 -33.13
C LEU A 436 1.95 33.55 -31.81
N ALA A 437 0.64 33.32 -31.71
CA ALA A 437 -0.10 33.42 -30.46
C ALA A 437 0.05 32.16 -29.59
N LEU A 438 0.05 30.96 -30.19
CA LEU A 438 0.09 29.69 -29.46
C LEU A 438 1.47 29.31 -28.92
N ALA A 439 2.56 29.64 -29.61
CA ALA A 439 3.91 29.31 -29.13
C ALA A 439 4.29 30.03 -27.83
N PRO A 440 4.01 31.34 -27.65
CA PRO A 440 4.20 32.04 -26.38
C PRO A 440 3.38 31.45 -25.24
N VAL A 441 2.18 30.91 -25.50
CA VAL A 441 1.38 30.24 -24.46
C VAL A 441 2.14 29.03 -23.89
N SER A 442 2.68 28.16 -24.75
CA SER A 442 3.51 27.04 -24.30
C SER A 442 4.74 27.49 -23.50
N ALA A 443 5.40 28.56 -23.95
CA ALA A 443 6.57 29.11 -23.25
C ALA A 443 6.20 29.70 -21.88
N ALA A 444 5.10 30.46 -21.81
CA ALA A 444 4.60 31.05 -20.56
C ALA A 444 4.19 29.96 -19.56
N LEU A 445 3.48 28.92 -20.00
CA LEU A 445 3.15 27.77 -19.16
C LEU A 445 4.41 27.06 -18.66
N GLY A 446 5.41 26.87 -19.54
CA GLY A 446 6.69 26.26 -19.15
C GLY A 446 7.48 27.08 -18.13
N LEU A 447 7.53 28.41 -18.30
CA LEU A 447 8.18 29.31 -17.35
C LEU A 447 7.45 29.33 -16.00
N TRP A 448 6.12 29.36 -16.01
CA TRP A 448 5.33 29.31 -14.78
C TRP A 448 5.52 27.99 -14.03
N LEU A 449 5.47 26.85 -14.74
CA LEU A 449 5.76 25.55 -14.15
C LEU A 449 7.16 25.48 -13.55
N LEU A 450 8.17 26.02 -14.24
CA LEU A 450 9.55 26.02 -13.78
C LEU A 450 9.73 26.87 -12.52
N ASP A 451 9.18 28.08 -12.52
CA ASP A 451 9.29 29.03 -11.40
C ASP A 451 8.61 28.47 -10.13
N ASP A 452 7.37 28.01 -10.25
CA ASP A 452 6.60 27.47 -9.13
C ASP A 452 7.18 26.14 -8.61
N SER A 453 7.64 25.27 -9.52
CA SER A 453 8.34 24.03 -9.11
C SER A 453 9.66 24.35 -8.41
N ARG A 454 10.42 25.35 -8.87
CA ARG A 454 11.66 25.78 -8.20
C ARG A 454 11.39 26.34 -6.81
N ALA A 455 10.34 27.13 -6.65
CA ALA A 455 9.91 27.64 -5.34
C ALA A 455 9.55 26.47 -4.40
N THR A 456 8.76 25.51 -4.88
CA THR A 456 8.37 24.30 -4.14
C THR A 456 9.57 23.43 -3.77
N ILE A 457 10.52 23.23 -4.70
CA ILE A 457 11.77 22.50 -4.45
C ILE A 457 12.57 23.14 -3.32
N ALA A 458 12.67 24.48 -3.32
CA ALA A 458 13.40 25.22 -2.28
C ALA A 458 12.67 25.18 -0.93
N GLU A 459 11.34 25.33 -0.92
CA GLU A 459 10.51 25.32 0.30
C GLU A 459 10.55 23.96 1.02
N TYR A 460 10.53 22.87 0.26
CA TYR A 460 10.46 21.51 0.81
C TYR A 460 11.76 20.71 0.69
N GLU A 461 12.86 21.40 0.42
CA GLU A 461 14.21 20.84 0.36
C GLU A 461 14.32 19.60 -0.56
N VAL A 462 13.62 19.64 -1.70
CA VAL A 462 13.73 18.57 -2.71
C VAL A 462 15.16 18.59 -3.27
N GLY A 463 15.83 17.44 -3.22
CA GLY A 463 17.26 17.32 -3.51
C GLY A 463 18.13 17.18 -2.25
N ALA A 464 17.60 17.45 -1.05
CA ALA A 464 18.30 17.20 0.19
C ALA A 464 18.09 15.74 0.64
N VAL A 465 19.03 14.86 0.25
CA VAL A 465 19.04 13.48 0.73
C VAL A 465 19.73 13.43 2.09
N GLN A 466 19.06 12.88 3.09
CA GLN A 466 19.68 12.63 4.39
C GLN A 466 20.69 11.47 4.27
N THR A 467 21.97 11.79 4.26
CA THR A 467 23.07 10.81 4.24
C THR A 467 23.71 10.59 5.61
N GLU A 468 23.31 11.38 6.62
CA GLU A 468 23.74 11.24 8.00
C GLU A 468 22.63 10.56 8.82
N ARG A 469 22.99 9.63 9.71
CA ARG A 469 22.02 9.02 10.64
C ARG A 469 21.37 10.08 11.51
N MET A 470 22.17 10.99 12.04
CA MET A 470 21.70 12.12 12.84
C MET A 470 22.16 13.41 12.17
N PRO A 471 21.26 14.11 11.44
CA PRO A 471 21.62 15.32 10.73
C PRO A 471 22.25 16.37 11.65
N GLY A 472 23.42 16.89 11.25
CA GLY A 472 24.18 17.89 12.01
C GLY A 472 25.04 17.32 13.14
N ASP A 473 25.30 16.00 13.12
CA ASP A 473 26.05 15.30 14.16
C ASP A 473 27.02 14.27 13.57
N PRO A 474 28.11 14.71 12.91
CA PRO A 474 29.02 13.82 12.19
C PRO A 474 29.76 12.82 13.11
N GLU A 475 29.94 13.14 14.39
CA GLU A 475 30.57 12.24 15.38
C GLU A 475 29.71 11.00 15.66
N PHE A 476 28.39 11.09 15.43
CA PHE A 476 27.45 10.00 15.68
C PHE A 476 27.76 8.74 14.85
N GLU A 477 28.28 8.89 13.62
CA GLU A 477 28.61 7.73 12.81
C GLU A 477 29.79 6.96 13.42
N ALA A 478 30.81 7.65 13.95
CA ALA A 478 31.91 6.99 14.65
C ALA A 478 31.43 6.28 15.93
N ASP A 479 30.55 6.92 16.70
CA ASP A 479 29.88 6.30 17.85
C ASP A 479 29.09 5.05 17.44
N TYR A 480 28.37 5.13 16.31
CA TYR A 480 27.57 4.01 15.80
C TYR A 480 28.46 2.84 15.38
N GLN A 481 29.56 3.09 14.68
CA GLN A 481 30.51 2.02 14.31
C GLN A 481 31.14 1.37 15.55
N ALA A 482 31.47 2.16 16.58
CA ALA A 482 31.97 1.62 17.84
C ALA A 482 30.90 0.77 18.56
N PHE A 483 29.64 1.20 18.54
CA PHE A 483 28.52 0.40 19.02
C PHE A 483 28.37 -0.92 18.26
N LEU A 484 28.44 -0.91 16.91
CA LEU A 484 28.33 -2.12 16.10
C LEU A 484 29.45 -3.11 16.41
N ALA A 485 30.69 -2.63 16.55
CA ALA A 485 31.83 -3.47 16.92
C ALA A 485 31.63 -4.11 18.31
N TRP A 486 31.22 -3.31 19.29
CA TRP A 486 30.90 -3.81 20.63
C TRP A 486 29.75 -4.82 20.62
N ALA A 487 28.65 -4.52 19.93
CA ALA A 487 27.49 -5.40 19.87
C ALA A 487 27.84 -6.74 19.21
N ARG A 488 28.71 -6.72 18.19
CA ARG A 488 29.23 -7.91 17.54
C ARG A 488 30.09 -8.75 18.49
N GLU A 489 31.01 -8.12 19.21
CA GLU A 489 31.85 -8.79 20.21
C GLU A 489 31.00 -9.45 21.30
N GLN A 490 29.99 -8.74 21.82
CA GLN A 490 29.07 -9.31 22.81
C GLN A 490 28.27 -10.49 22.27
N TRP A 491 27.86 -10.42 21.00
CA TRP A 491 27.15 -11.50 20.34
C TRP A 491 28.05 -12.73 20.14
N ASP A 492 29.28 -12.54 19.69
CA ASP A 492 30.22 -13.64 19.49
C ASP A 492 30.65 -14.28 20.84
N ALA A 493 30.68 -13.51 21.93
CA ALA A 493 31.01 -13.98 23.29
C ALA A 493 29.80 -14.46 24.12
N ARG A 494 28.62 -14.58 23.51
CA ARG A 494 27.39 -14.90 24.25
C ARG A 494 27.37 -16.36 24.72
N GLU A 495 26.82 -16.58 25.91
CA GLU A 495 26.54 -17.93 26.43
C GLU A 495 25.20 -18.48 25.90
N HIS A 496 24.26 -17.60 25.64
CA HIS A 496 22.93 -17.91 25.11
C HIS A 496 22.49 -16.81 24.13
N ASP A 497 21.60 -17.17 23.21
CA ASP A 497 21.00 -16.22 22.28
C ASP A 497 20.14 -15.20 23.05
N TYR A 498 20.27 -13.92 22.69
CA TYR A 498 19.54 -12.81 23.28
C TYR A 498 19.20 -11.75 22.23
N ARG A 499 18.38 -10.75 22.61
CA ARG A 499 18.06 -9.60 21.76
C ARG A 499 18.65 -8.30 22.28
N ILE A 500 18.94 -7.39 21.36
CA ILE A 500 19.18 -5.98 21.67
C ILE A 500 17.90 -5.20 21.39
N ALA A 501 17.33 -4.57 22.42
CA ALA A 501 16.22 -3.63 22.27
C ALA A 501 16.74 -2.23 21.96
N VAL A 502 16.13 -1.52 21.02
CA VAL A 502 16.45 -0.14 20.67
C VAL A 502 15.30 0.76 21.05
N ARG A 503 15.58 1.71 21.93
CA ARG A 503 14.65 2.75 22.35
C ARG A 503 14.94 4.06 21.62
N ASP A 504 14.05 4.43 20.71
CA ASP A 504 14.11 5.70 19.99
C ASP A 504 12.69 6.26 19.75
N HIS A 505 12.57 7.36 18.99
CA HIS A 505 11.29 7.88 18.54
C HIS A 505 10.55 6.85 17.67
N ARG A 506 9.21 6.75 17.81
CA ARG A 506 8.36 5.73 17.17
C ARG A 506 8.66 5.51 15.68
N ASN A 507 8.80 6.58 14.89
CA ASN A 507 9.05 6.51 13.44
C ASN A 507 10.51 6.75 13.03
N ARG A 508 11.46 6.60 13.97
CA ARG A 508 12.90 6.77 13.70
C ARG A 508 13.57 5.41 13.74
N HIS A 509 14.35 5.07 12.71
CA HIS A 509 14.86 3.70 12.49
C HIS A 509 16.38 3.62 12.41
N LEU A 510 17.11 4.50 13.11
CA LEU A 510 18.56 4.69 12.93
C LEU A 510 19.42 3.44 13.11
N PHE A 511 18.95 2.51 13.96
CA PHE A 511 19.69 1.30 14.34
C PHE A 511 19.19 0.04 13.61
N MET A 512 18.16 0.14 12.76
CA MET A 512 17.50 -1.05 12.19
C MET A 512 18.34 -1.79 11.17
N ASP A 513 19.47 -1.21 10.72
CA ASP A 513 20.49 -1.85 9.89
C ASP A 513 21.60 -2.55 10.68
N ALA A 514 21.62 -2.43 12.02
CA ALA A 514 22.63 -3.07 12.86
C ALA A 514 22.73 -4.59 12.65
N PRO A 515 21.63 -5.36 12.48
CA PRO A 515 21.71 -6.81 12.30
C PRO A 515 22.52 -7.25 11.06
N VAL A 516 22.63 -6.40 10.04
CA VAL A 516 23.46 -6.66 8.85
C VAL A 516 24.93 -6.87 9.23
N TRP A 517 25.40 -6.18 10.27
CA TRP A 517 26.80 -6.17 10.69
C TRP A 517 27.03 -7.01 11.95
N THR A 518 26.12 -6.93 12.92
CA THR A 518 26.28 -7.59 14.21
C THR A 518 25.82 -9.04 14.20
N ARG A 519 24.91 -9.43 13.29
CA ARG A 519 24.14 -10.68 13.31
C ARG A 519 23.32 -10.88 14.59
N THR A 520 23.20 -9.84 15.42
CA THR A 520 22.43 -9.89 16.66
C THR A 520 20.96 -9.61 16.36
N PRO A 521 20.03 -10.48 16.78
CA PRO A 521 18.62 -10.19 16.70
C PRO A 521 18.25 -8.92 17.47
N GLN A 522 17.36 -8.13 16.89
CA GLN A 522 17.06 -6.79 17.36
C GLN A 522 15.56 -6.59 17.53
N TYR A 523 15.19 -5.83 18.55
CA TYR A 523 13.83 -5.39 18.79
C TYR A 523 13.80 -3.86 18.85
N LYS A 524 12.88 -3.21 18.15
CA LYS A 524 12.69 -1.76 18.25
C LYS A 524 11.47 -1.45 19.11
N LEU A 525 11.65 -0.56 20.08
CA LEU A 525 10.53 0.00 20.84
C LEU A 525 9.80 1.04 19.98
N GLY A 526 8.79 0.59 19.25
CA GLY A 526 7.95 1.40 18.39
C GLY A 526 7.79 0.82 16.99
N PHE A 527 7.10 1.56 16.12
CA PHE A 527 6.79 1.14 14.75
C PHE A 527 8.02 0.64 13.98
N THR A 528 7.91 -0.52 13.33
CA THR A 528 8.90 -1.04 12.40
C THR A 528 8.22 -1.41 11.08
N PRO A 529 8.54 -0.71 9.98
CA PRO A 529 8.02 -1.00 8.65
C PRO A 529 8.70 -2.24 8.08
N GLY A 530 8.44 -2.58 6.82
CA GLY A 530 9.22 -3.59 6.09
C GLY A 530 8.64 -5.01 6.09
N ASP A 531 7.69 -5.33 6.98
CA ASP A 531 6.84 -6.51 6.82
C ASP A 531 5.40 -6.15 7.22
N ASN A 532 4.41 -6.79 6.61
CA ASN A 532 3.01 -6.62 6.97
C ASN A 532 2.60 -7.69 7.99
N PHE A 533 3.47 -8.12 8.89
CA PHE A 533 3.13 -9.12 9.90
C PHE A 533 2.36 -8.54 11.09
N VAL A 534 1.37 -9.24 11.61
CA VAL A 534 0.49 -8.75 12.67
C VAL A 534 1.18 -8.65 14.04
N HIS A 535 2.12 -9.56 14.36
CA HIS A 535 2.74 -9.67 15.69
C HIS A 535 4.00 -8.80 15.83
N LYS A 536 3.84 -7.50 15.62
CA LYS A 536 4.92 -6.49 15.71
C LYS A 536 4.76 -5.63 16.96
N PRO A 537 5.34 -6.04 18.10
CA PRO A 537 5.24 -5.23 19.31
C PRO A 537 5.87 -3.85 19.14
N GLU A 538 5.25 -2.85 19.77
CA GLU A 538 5.73 -1.46 19.77
C GLU A 538 6.06 -0.95 21.20
N THR A 539 5.91 -1.79 22.23
CA THR A 539 5.98 -1.39 23.65
C THR A 539 7.31 -1.75 24.33
N GLY A 540 7.67 -0.98 25.36
CA GLY A 540 8.85 -1.18 26.20
C GLY A 540 8.55 -1.79 27.57
N GLN A 541 7.40 -2.46 27.73
CA GLN A 541 7.02 -3.10 28.99
C GLN A 541 8.03 -4.19 29.38
N ARG A 542 8.34 -4.26 30.68
CA ARG A 542 9.37 -5.15 31.21
C ARG A 542 9.08 -6.62 30.89
N GLU A 543 7.84 -7.07 31.11
CA GLU A 543 7.44 -8.45 30.85
C GLU A 543 7.68 -8.86 29.38
N LEU A 544 7.34 -7.99 28.44
CA LEU A 544 7.59 -8.23 27.02
C LEU A 544 9.09 -8.32 26.71
N LEU A 545 9.91 -7.45 27.31
CA LEU A 545 11.37 -7.49 27.13
C LEU A 545 11.97 -8.78 27.74
N ASP A 546 11.43 -9.23 28.87
CA ASP A 546 11.82 -10.50 29.53
C ASP A 546 11.49 -11.69 28.62
N LYS A 547 10.26 -11.76 28.09
CA LYS A 547 9.80 -12.81 27.16
C LYS A 547 10.55 -12.79 25.82
N LEU A 548 10.98 -11.62 25.35
CA LEU A 548 11.82 -11.48 24.15
C LEU A 548 13.28 -11.94 24.35
N GLY A 549 13.70 -12.20 25.59
CA GLY A 549 15.11 -12.47 25.90
C GLY A 549 16.01 -11.24 25.64
N VAL A 550 15.52 -10.03 25.92
CA VAL A 550 16.32 -8.82 25.77
C VAL A 550 17.40 -8.76 26.84
N ARG A 551 18.66 -8.66 26.43
CA ARG A 551 19.80 -8.47 27.36
C ARG A 551 20.21 -7.02 27.47
N PHE A 552 20.20 -6.30 26.35
CA PHE A 552 20.68 -4.93 26.28
C PHE A 552 19.63 -4.00 25.70
N ILE A 553 19.51 -2.81 26.28
CA ILE A 553 18.69 -1.70 25.79
C ILE A 553 19.61 -0.58 25.32
N VAL A 554 19.56 -0.29 24.03
CA VAL A 554 20.29 0.80 23.38
C VAL A 554 19.39 2.01 23.28
N ALA A 555 19.89 3.18 23.65
CA ALA A 555 19.15 4.43 23.56
C ALA A 555 20.07 5.61 23.25
N LEU A 556 19.46 6.70 22.76
CA LEU A 556 20.12 7.98 22.56
C LEU A 556 20.06 8.82 23.84
N ASP A 557 21.20 9.41 24.21
CA ASP A 557 21.28 10.37 25.31
C ASP A 557 21.00 11.80 24.84
N ARG A 558 19.99 12.45 25.45
CA ARG A 558 19.54 13.79 25.05
C ARG A 558 20.22 14.92 25.83
N GLY A 559 21.48 14.72 26.26
CA GLY A 559 22.29 15.79 26.87
C GLY A 559 22.67 15.60 28.34
N ARG A 560 22.81 14.36 28.84
CA ARG A 560 23.35 14.13 30.20
C ARG A 560 24.65 13.33 30.14
N ALA A 561 25.79 14.01 30.20
CA ALA A 561 27.12 13.37 30.17
C ALA A 561 27.42 12.42 31.36
N ARG A 562 26.49 12.25 32.32
CA ARG A 562 26.69 11.38 33.48
C ARG A 562 26.22 9.95 33.17
N PRO A 563 27.02 8.92 33.54
CA PRO A 563 26.63 7.52 33.42
C PRO A 563 25.28 7.25 34.08
N ARG A 564 24.42 6.48 33.42
CA ARG A 564 23.13 6.05 33.99
C ARG A 564 23.33 4.78 34.80
N ARG A 565 22.45 4.54 35.79
CA ARG A 565 22.45 3.27 36.52
C ARG A 565 22.20 2.09 35.56
N GLY A 566 23.06 1.08 35.62
CA GLY A 566 23.03 -0.10 34.75
C GLY A 566 23.57 0.14 33.34
N GLU A 567 24.26 1.26 33.09
CA GLU A 567 24.98 1.50 31.84
C GLU A 567 26.22 0.60 31.78
N VAL A 568 26.30 -0.24 30.75
CA VAL A 568 27.41 -1.18 30.54
C VAL A 568 28.39 -0.71 29.46
N ALA A 569 27.93 0.16 28.56
CA ALA A 569 28.75 0.75 27.52
C ALA A 569 28.19 2.10 27.07
N ARG A 570 29.07 2.96 26.55
CA ARG A 570 28.73 4.26 25.96
C ARG A 570 29.66 4.56 24.80
N PHE A 571 29.05 5.06 23.72
CA PHE A 571 29.70 5.51 22.49
C PHE A 571 29.12 6.89 22.18
N GLY A 572 29.77 7.93 22.71
CA GLY A 572 29.27 9.31 22.72
C GLY A 572 27.81 9.44 23.14
N LYS A 573 26.89 9.65 22.19
CA LYS A 573 25.44 9.80 22.45
C LYS A 573 24.68 8.49 22.55
N ILE A 574 25.26 7.39 22.09
CA ILE A 574 24.68 6.05 22.21
C ILE A 574 25.08 5.50 23.57
N HIS A 575 24.10 5.08 24.36
CA HIS A 575 24.37 4.37 25.61
C HIS A 575 23.64 3.04 25.61
N VAL A 576 24.30 2.04 26.18
CA VAL A 576 23.79 0.68 26.31
C VAL A 576 23.58 0.40 27.78
N ARG A 577 22.38 -0.06 28.13
CA ARG A 577 22.04 -0.48 29.48
C ARG A 577 21.76 -1.97 29.49
N GLU A 578 22.19 -2.63 30.55
CA GLU A 578 21.76 -3.99 30.82
C GLU A 578 20.28 -3.99 31.25
N HIS A 579 19.52 -4.91 30.70
CA HIS A 579 18.15 -5.16 31.10
C HIS A 579 18.15 -6.11 32.30
N HIS A 580 17.87 -5.59 33.49
CA HIS A 580 17.82 -6.40 34.73
C HIS A 580 16.49 -7.19 34.88
N GLY A 581 15.97 -7.68 33.77
CA GLY A 581 14.78 -8.52 33.70
C GLY A 581 15.06 -9.98 34.01
N ALA A 582 13.99 -10.77 34.16
CA ALA A 582 14.11 -12.23 34.21
C ALA A 582 13.94 -12.77 32.79
N ALA A 583 14.99 -12.60 31.96
CA ALA A 583 14.98 -13.07 30.58
C ALA A 583 14.55 -14.54 30.50
N ARG A 584 13.52 -14.81 29.72
CA ARG A 584 13.01 -16.16 29.49
C ARG A 584 13.81 -16.81 28.36
N GLY A 585 13.95 -18.13 28.42
CA GLY A 585 14.45 -18.91 27.29
C GLY A 585 13.47 -18.90 26.12
N ILE A 586 13.84 -19.54 25.01
CA ILE A 586 12.97 -19.65 23.83
C ILE A 586 11.67 -20.44 24.09
N ALA A 587 11.61 -21.18 25.20
CA ALA A 587 10.40 -21.80 25.71
C ALA A 587 10.41 -21.82 27.25
N TRP A 588 9.22 -21.78 27.88
CA TRP A 588 9.04 -21.89 29.33
C TRP A 588 7.69 -22.53 29.68
N LEU A 589 7.54 -22.94 30.94
CA LEU A 589 6.27 -23.44 31.49
C LEU A 589 5.54 -22.33 32.25
N GLU A 590 4.23 -22.37 32.18
CA GLU A 590 3.31 -21.59 33.00
C GLU A 590 2.32 -22.54 33.69
N GLY A 591 1.97 -22.25 34.95
CA GLY A 591 0.96 -23.02 35.69
C GLY A 591 1.44 -24.29 36.41
N GLY A 592 2.74 -24.46 36.69
CA GLY A 592 3.26 -25.58 37.48
C GLY A 592 4.75 -25.48 37.82
N ASP A 593 5.26 -26.40 38.65
CA ASP A 593 6.67 -26.43 39.12
C ASP A 593 7.62 -27.24 38.21
N GLY A 594 7.15 -27.63 37.03
CA GLY A 594 7.91 -28.44 36.08
C GLY A 594 9.11 -27.73 35.45
N GLU A 595 9.96 -28.52 34.79
CA GLU A 595 11.14 -28.05 34.07
C GLU A 595 11.02 -28.32 32.55
N LEU A 596 11.56 -27.41 31.74
CA LEU A 596 11.78 -27.62 30.31
C LEU A 596 13.28 -27.71 30.01
N GLU A 597 13.69 -28.82 29.42
CA GLU A 597 15.03 -29.03 28.89
C GLU A 597 15.02 -28.71 27.39
N LEU A 598 15.71 -27.64 26.98
CA LEU A 598 15.89 -27.32 25.56
C LEU A 598 16.82 -28.33 24.91
N LEU A 599 16.29 -29.14 23.99
CA LEU A 599 17.05 -30.17 23.28
C LEU A 599 17.70 -29.63 22.01
N ASP A 600 16.96 -28.80 21.25
CA ASP A 600 17.41 -28.22 19.99
C ASP A 600 16.67 -26.90 19.72
N ALA A 601 17.36 -25.94 19.08
CA ALA A 601 16.80 -24.66 18.69
C ALA A 601 17.51 -24.13 17.44
N ASP A 602 16.88 -24.30 16.29
CA ASP A 602 17.25 -23.66 15.02
C ASP A 602 16.04 -22.91 14.47
N LEU A 603 15.83 -21.68 14.96
CA LEU A 603 14.69 -20.87 14.55
C LEU A 603 14.70 -20.53 13.06
N ARG A 604 15.88 -20.39 12.44
CA ARG A 604 15.99 -20.07 11.01
C ARG A 604 15.70 -21.30 10.14
N GLY A 605 16.14 -22.47 10.58
CA GLY A 605 15.73 -23.77 10.04
C GLY A 605 14.30 -24.16 10.40
N GLY A 606 13.67 -23.43 11.33
CA GLY A 606 12.27 -23.63 11.72
C GLY A 606 12.07 -24.82 12.65
N LEU A 607 12.94 -25.00 13.65
CA LEU A 607 12.87 -26.11 14.60
C LEU A 607 13.13 -25.64 16.04
N VAL A 608 12.26 -26.04 16.97
CA VAL A 608 12.53 -26.00 18.42
C VAL A 608 12.07 -27.32 19.03
N ARG A 609 12.93 -27.94 19.84
CA ARG A 609 12.61 -29.18 20.56
C ARG A 609 12.87 -29.00 22.04
N VAL A 610 11.88 -29.30 22.85
CA VAL A 610 11.99 -29.22 24.31
C VAL A 610 11.47 -30.51 24.93
N ARG A 611 12.11 -30.97 25.99
CA ARG A 611 11.62 -32.06 26.83
C ARG A 611 11.02 -31.50 28.09
N VAL A 612 9.84 -31.99 28.42
CA VAL A 612 9.11 -31.57 29.61
C VAL A 612 9.38 -32.55 30.77
N LYS A 613 9.54 -32.06 32.00
CA LYS A 613 9.77 -32.89 33.20
C LYS A 613 8.98 -32.38 34.40
N GLY A 614 8.42 -33.28 35.20
CA GLY A 614 7.79 -32.99 36.49
C GLY A 614 6.61 -32.04 36.39
N VAL A 615 5.74 -32.23 35.40
CA VAL A 615 4.70 -31.26 35.05
C VAL A 615 3.35 -31.60 35.67
N ASP A 616 2.74 -30.60 36.30
CA ASP A 616 1.41 -30.68 36.89
C ASP A 616 0.30 -30.69 35.83
N GLU A 617 -0.86 -31.22 36.20
CA GLU A 617 -2.06 -31.16 35.35
C GLU A 617 -2.48 -29.71 35.12
N GLY A 618 -2.72 -29.33 33.86
CA GLY A 618 -3.08 -27.97 33.47
C GLY A 618 -1.91 -27.02 33.20
N ALA A 619 -0.66 -27.51 33.29
CA ALA A 619 0.49 -26.71 32.89
C ALA A 619 0.49 -26.44 31.37
N ARG A 620 1.05 -25.29 31.01
CA ARG A 620 1.14 -24.81 29.64
C ARG A 620 2.58 -24.59 29.24
N VAL A 621 2.94 -25.04 28.04
CA VAL A 621 4.19 -24.63 27.39
C VAL A 621 3.96 -23.37 26.57
N VAL A 622 4.88 -22.40 26.68
CA VAL A 622 4.89 -21.19 25.86
C VAL A 622 6.22 -21.11 25.13
N PHE A 623 6.18 -20.85 23.83
CA PHE A 623 7.35 -20.60 23.00
C PHE A 623 7.47 -19.09 22.76
N GLY A 624 8.68 -18.54 22.94
CA GLY A 624 9.03 -17.15 22.61
C GLY A 624 9.08 -16.87 21.10
N ILE A 625 8.06 -17.31 20.38
CA ILE A 625 7.91 -17.30 18.92
C ILE A 625 6.52 -16.77 18.61
N ALA A 626 6.45 -15.79 17.70
CA ALA A 626 5.17 -15.23 17.28
C ALA A 626 4.30 -16.28 16.55
N GLY A 627 2.98 -16.23 16.79
CA GLY A 627 2.03 -17.12 16.14
C GLY A 627 2.02 -16.98 14.62
N TYR A 628 2.17 -18.09 13.90
CA TYR A 628 2.02 -18.15 12.45
C TYR A 628 1.58 -19.57 12.04
N PRO A 629 0.64 -19.75 11.09
CA PRO A 629 -0.05 -21.03 10.88
C PRO A 629 0.84 -22.11 10.23
N ARG A 630 2.07 -21.75 9.81
CA ARG A 630 3.06 -22.75 9.39
C ARG A 630 3.74 -23.47 10.56
N TRP A 631 3.64 -22.95 11.77
CA TRP A 631 4.16 -23.65 12.93
C TRP A 631 3.25 -24.83 13.27
N GLN A 632 3.82 -26.03 13.26
CA GLN A 632 3.17 -27.24 13.75
C GLN A 632 3.83 -27.65 15.06
N LEU A 633 3.02 -27.89 16.08
CA LEU A 633 3.48 -28.44 17.35
C LEU A 633 3.11 -29.92 17.43
N THR A 634 4.04 -30.73 17.90
CA THR A 634 3.83 -32.16 18.17
C THR A 634 4.36 -32.52 19.54
N LEU A 635 3.79 -33.56 20.15
CA LEU A 635 4.17 -34.15 21.43
C LEU A 635 4.48 -35.64 21.18
N ASP A 636 5.74 -36.03 21.32
CA ASP A 636 6.24 -37.37 20.97
C ASP A 636 5.85 -37.81 19.54
N GLY A 637 5.76 -36.85 18.63
CA GLY A 637 5.41 -37.06 17.22
C GLY A 637 3.92 -36.94 16.89
N GLU A 638 3.05 -36.90 17.89
CA GLU A 638 1.61 -36.70 17.69
C GLU A 638 1.26 -35.20 17.64
N PRO A 639 0.39 -34.73 16.74
CA PRO A 639 -0.01 -33.32 16.68
C PRO A 639 -0.61 -32.83 18.00
N LEU A 640 -0.15 -31.66 18.46
CA LEU A 640 -0.71 -30.95 19.62
C LEU A 640 -1.23 -29.59 19.15
N GLU A 641 -2.48 -29.28 19.51
CA GLU A 641 -3.07 -27.98 19.20
C GLU A 641 -2.36 -26.88 20.00
N TRP A 642 -2.16 -25.73 19.36
CA TRP A 642 -1.60 -24.55 20.01
C TRP A 642 -2.47 -23.34 19.71
N VAL A 643 -2.44 -22.40 20.64
CA VAL A 643 -3.17 -21.13 20.60
C VAL A 643 -2.19 -19.97 20.59
N GLU A 644 -2.65 -18.85 20.03
CA GLU A 644 -1.97 -17.57 20.14
C GLU A 644 -2.34 -16.89 21.46
N ASP A 645 -1.37 -16.85 22.37
CA ASP A 645 -1.49 -16.31 23.71
C ASP A 645 -0.83 -14.93 23.82
N PRO A 646 -1.49 -13.90 24.39
CA PRO A 646 -0.88 -12.57 24.48
C PRO A 646 0.34 -12.57 25.39
N VAL A 647 1.38 -11.84 24.97
CA VAL A 647 2.60 -11.65 25.79
C VAL A 647 2.28 -10.95 27.10
N HIS A 648 1.29 -10.07 27.09
CA HIS A 648 0.75 -9.34 28.25
C HIS A 648 -0.64 -8.79 27.88
N GLY A 649 -1.37 -8.32 28.88
CA GLY A 649 -2.76 -7.88 28.72
C GLY A 649 -3.75 -8.98 29.11
N ASP A 650 -5.04 -8.64 29.07
CA ASP A 650 -6.11 -9.49 29.58
C ASP A 650 -6.87 -10.21 28.44
N ALA A 651 -6.36 -10.16 27.21
CA ALA A 651 -6.99 -10.82 26.07
C ALA A 651 -6.98 -12.35 26.22
N ALA A 652 -8.07 -12.99 25.83
CA ALA A 652 -8.13 -14.45 25.79
C ALA A 652 -7.19 -15.03 24.71
N PRO A 653 -6.63 -16.24 24.91
CA PRO A 653 -5.96 -16.99 23.85
C PRO A 653 -6.89 -17.22 22.63
N ILE A 654 -6.32 -17.38 21.42
CA ILE A 654 -7.13 -17.61 20.19
C ILE A 654 -6.56 -18.79 19.44
N SER A 655 -7.43 -19.67 18.95
CA SER A 655 -7.06 -20.74 18.05
C SER A 655 -6.75 -20.20 16.65
N LEU A 656 -6.03 -20.98 15.84
CA LEU A 656 -5.77 -20.60 14.45
C LEU A 656 -7.06 -20.49 13.63
N ALA A 657 -8.00 -21.39 13.85
CA ALA A 657 -9.29 -21.40 13.16
C ALA A 657 -10.09 -20.11 13.43
N ALA A 658 -10.14 -19.66 14.69
CA ALA A 658 -10.80 -18.42 15.07
C ALA A 658 -10.14 -17.19 14.41
N ARG A 659 -8.80 -17.15 14.33
CA ARG A 659 -8.09 -16.08 13.61
C ARG A 659 -8.39 -16.11 12.11
N GLU A 660 -8.42 -17.28 11.49
CA GLU A 660 -8.77 -17.44 10.06
C GLU A 660 -10.21 -17.01 9.76
N ALA A 661 -11.14 -17.30 10.68
CA ALA A 661 -12.52 -16.84 10.63
C ALA A 661 -12.62 -15.31 10.78
N GLY A 662 -11.57 -14.66 11.30
CA GLY A 662 -11.49 -13.22 11.50
C GLY A 662 -12.12 -12.75 12.80
N GLU A 663 -12.30 -13.64 13.79
CA GLU A 663 -12.80 -13.29 15.13
C GLU A 663 -11.88 -12.28 15.82
N LEU A 664 -10.58 -12.34 15.53
CA LEU A 664 -9.62 -11.29 15.87
C LEU A 664 -8.79 -10.95 14.64
N ARG A 665 -8.66 -9.65 14.35
CA ARG A 665 -7.77 -9.12 13.33
C ARG A 665 -6.84 -8.12 13.97
N GLY A 666 -5.55 -8.37 13.84
CA GLY A 666 -4.52 -7.62 14.53
C GLY A 666 -3.76 -8.40 15.61
N GLY A 667 -2.79 -7.72 16.24
CA GLY A 667 -2.36 -8.04 17.61
C GLY A 667 -3.56 -7.79 18.53
N LYS A 668 -3.70 -8.53 19.63
CA LYS A 668 -4.98 -8.57 20.36
C LYS A 668 -5.24 -7.31 21.22
N ALA A 669 -6.47 -7.24 21.74
CA ALA A 669 -7.19 -6.18 22.49
C ALA A 669 -7.27 -4.74 21.94
N GLY A 670 -6.46 -4.33 20.97
CA GLY A 670 -6.49 -2.95 20.43
C GLY A 670 -6.35 -2.83 18.92
N GLY A 671 -6.25 -3.96 18.20
CA GLY A 671 -5.90 -4.00 16.78
C GLY A 671 -4.38 -4.00 16.56
N ASP A 672 -3.97 -3.65 15.33
CA ASP A 672 -2.57 -3.65 14.89
C ASP A 672 -1.72 -2.47 15.43
N ASP A 673 -1.97 -2.05 16.67
CA ASP A 673 -1.21 -0.97 17.30
C ASP A 673 0.09 -1.45 17.98
N GLY A 674 0.31 -2.78 18.00
CA GLY A 674 1.50 -3.42 18.56
C GLY A 674 1.51 -3.45 20.08
N THR A 675 0.35 -3.27 20.73
CA THR A 675 0.24 -3.37 22.19
C THR A 675 0.27 -4.82 22.65
N GLU A 676 -0.52 -5.73 22.08
CA GLU A 676 -0.55 -7.13 22.51
C GLU A 676 -0.10 -8.11 21.41
N PRO A 677 1.20 -8.30 21.20
CA PRO A 677 1.67 -9.40 20.35
C PRO A 677 1.28 -10.75 20.99
N THR A 678 1.12 -11.79 20.18
CA THR A 678 0.86 -13.14 20.69
C THR A 678 2.01 -14.10 20.41
N LEU A 679 2.10 -15.11 21.26
CA LEU A 679 3.06 -16.20 21.23
C LEU A 679 2.35 -17.53 21.01
N ILE A 680 3.12 -18.52 20.57
CA ILE A 680 2.65 -19.91 20.48
C ILE A 680 2.62 -20.51 21.89
N ALA A 681 1.45 -20.93 22.35
CA ALA A 681 1.26 -21.63 23.62
C ALA A 681 0.40 -22.88 23.45
N ALA A 682 0.63 -23.91 24.26
CA ALA A 682 -0.17 -25.13 24.23
C ALA A 682 -0.32 -25.73 25.63
N GLU A 683 -1.54 -26.16 25.96
CA GLU A 683 -1.81 -26.92 27.17
C GLU A 683 -1.22 -28.32 27.05
N LEU A 684 -0.60 -28.80 28.13
CA LEU A 684 0.02 -30.12 28.16
C LEU A 684 -0.98 -31.16 28.68
N PRO A 685 -1.22 -32.25 27.93
CA PRO A 685 -2.02 -33.35 28.43
C PRO A 685 -1.45 -33.95 29.73
N PRO A 686 -2.30 -34.56 30.59
CA PRO A 686 -1.81 -35.33 31.73
C PRO A 686 -0.85 -36.45 31.30
N GLY A 687 0.18 -36.72 32.09
CA GLY A 687 1.15 -37.78 31.81
C GLY A 687 2.24 -37.43 30.78
N THR A 688 2.48 -36.14 30.55
CA THR A 688 3.52 -35.62 29.64
C THR A 688 4.94 -35.60 30.22
N ASP A 689 5.16 -36.23 31.37
CA ASP A 689 6.48 -36.28 32.00
C ASP A 689 7.48 -37.04 31.12
N GLY A 690 8.59 -36.38 30.79
CA GLY A 690 9.63 -36.89 29.88
C GLY A 690 9.30 -36.75 28.39
N ALA A 691 8.10 -36.31 28.02
CA ALA A 691 7.67 -36.16 26.64
C ALA A 691 8.45 -35.06 25.92
N VAL A 692 8.63 -35.22 24.60
CA VAL A 692 9.33 -34.26 23.75
C VAL A 692 8.32 -33.50 22.92
N LEU A 693 8.28 -32.18 23.12
CA LEU A 693 7.58 -31.27 22.23
C LEU A 693 8.52 -30.89 21.07
N GLU A 694 8.00 -30.93 19.86
CA GLU A 694 8.67 -30.43 18.67
C GLU A 694 7.78 -29.40 17.98
N LEU A 695 8.28 -28.18 17.90
CA LEU A 695 7.71 -27.08 17.14
C LEU A 695 8.48 -26.93 15.83
N ARG A 696 7.80 -27.13 14.71
CA ARG A 696 8.39 -27.16 13.36
C ARG A 696 7.70 -26.19 12.43
N TYR A 697 8.47 -25.38 11.72
CA TYR A 697 7.97 -24.51 10.66
C TYR A 697 7.83 -25.32 9.38
N LEU A 698 6.60 -25.47 8.91
CA LEU A 698 6.30 -26.31 7.76
C LEU A 698 6.78 -25.66 6.46
N PRO A 699 7.27 -26.49 5.52
CA PRO A 699 7.57 -26.02 4.16
C PRO A 699 6.27 -25.62 3.44
N ARG A 700 6.44 -25.19 2.19
CA ARG A 700 5.31 -24.84 1.33
C ARG A 700 4.34 -26.01 1.14
N ASN A 701 3.04 -25.72 1.22
CA ASN A 701 1.98 -26.69 0.98
C ASN A 701 1.86 -26.98 -0.53
N GLY A 702 1.04 -27.97 -0.91
CA GLY A 702 0.88 -28.37 -2.31
C GLY A 702 0.39 -27.25 -3.23
N LEU A 703 -0.50 -26.37 -2.76
CA LEU A 703 -1.00 -25.24 -3.55
C LEU A 703 0.09 -24.19 -3.80
N GLU A 704 0.90 -23.92 -2.79
CA GLU A 704 2.03 -22.99 -2.88
C GLU A 704 3.11 -23.50 -3.81
N TRP A 705 3.45 -24.79 -3.74
CA TRP A 705 4.35 -25.44 -4.70
C TRP A 705 3.84 -25.31 -6.14
N LEU A 706 2.54 -25.53 -6.37
CA LEU A 706 1.92 -25.33 -7.68
C LEU A 706 2.03 -23.86 -8.12
N ALA A 707 1.84 -22.90 -7.21
CA ALA A 707 1.97 -21.48 -7.48
C ALA A 707 3.42 -21.09 -7.84
N GLU A 708 4.41 -21.61 -7.13
CA GLU A 708 5.84 -21.44 -7.42
C GLU A 708 6.23 -21.99 -8.78
N VAL A 709 5.91 -23.26 -9.04
CA VAL A 709 6.23 -23.92 -10.30
C VAL A 709 5.55 -23.18 -11.45
N SER A 710 4.29 -22.79 -11.28
CA SER A 710 3.56 -22.00 -12.28
C SER A 710 4.22 -20.64 -12.53
N SER A 711 4.66 -19.95 -11.48
CA SER A 711 5.38 -18.69 -11.61
C SER A 711 6.71 -18.86 -12.34
N LEU A 712 7.53 -19.84 -11.92
CA LEU A 712 8.83 -20.14 -12.53
C LEU A 712 8.68 -20.47 -14.02
N LEU A 713 7.73 -21.35 -14.37
CA LEU A 713 7.44 -21.70 -15.76
C LEU A 713 6.96 -20.49 -16.57
N THR A 714 6.20 -19.59 -15.95
CA THR A 714 5.76 -18.34 -16.59
C THR A 714 6.93 -17.39 -16.83
N TRP A 715 7.84 -17.23 -15.85
CA TRP A 715 9.07 -16.45 -16.00
C TRP A 715 9.95 -17.00 -17.13
N LEU A 716 10.20 -18.31 -17.17
CA LEU A 716 10.98 -18.97 -18.21
C LEU A 716 10.31 -18.83 -19.59
N GLY A 717 9.01 -19.11 -19.68
CA GLY A 717 8.24 -19.01 -20.91
C GLY A 717 8.22 -17.60 -21.47
N LEU A 718 8.06 -16.60 -20.60
CA LEU A 718 8.12 -15.19 -20.95
C LEU A 718 9.53 -14.78 -21.42
N GLY A 719 10.57 -15.22 -20.70
CA GLY A 719 11.97 -14.99 -21.07
C GLY A 719 12.27 -15.53 -22.48
N ILE A 720 11.86 -16.76 -22.77
CA ILE A 720 12.01 -17.38 -24.10
C ILE A 720 11.20 -16.62 -25.17
N ALA A 721 9.98 -16.19 -24.86
CA ALA A 721 9.11 -15.48 -25.80
C ALA A 721 9.58 -14.05 -26.10
N LEU A 722 10.22 -13.38 -25.14
CA LEU A 722 10.73 -12.02 -25.27
C LEU A 722 12.16 -11.98 -25.86
N ALA A 723 13.05 -12.91 -25.49
CA ALA A 723 14.42 -13.01 -25.99
C ALA A 723 14.41 -13.13 -27.53
N GLY A 724 14.91 -12.08 -28.19
CA GLY A 724 14.65 -11.82 -29.62
C GLY A 724 15.61 -12.50 -30.60
N ARG A 725 15.06 -12.84 -31.79
CA ARG A 725 15.65 -13.16 -33.12
C ARG A 725 16.77 -14.21 -33.24
N GLY A 726 17.67 -14.38 -32.27
CA GLY A 726 18.81 -15.29 -32.30
C GLY A 726 18.51 -16.73 -31.85
N ALA A 727 17.51 -16.92 -30.98
CA ALA A 727 17.03 -18.25 -30.58
C ALA A 727 16.14 -18.83 -31.71
N ARG A 728 16.78 -19.43 -32.72
CA ARG A 728 16.27 -19.65 -34.10
C ARG A 728 14.94 -20.43 -34.28
N SER A 729 14.25 -20.90 -33.23
CA SER A 729 12.90 -21.48 -33.40
C SER A 729 11.95 -21.37 -32.21
N TRP A 730 12.43 -21.17 -30.98
CA TRP A 730 11.60 -21.31 -29.78
C TRP A 730 10.74 -20.07 -29.49
N GLY A 731 11.32 -18.86 -29.61
CA GLY A 731 10.59 -17.61 -29.40
C GLY A 731 9.41 -17.41 -30.37
N PRO A 732 9.55 -17.62 -31.69
CA PRO A 732 8.42 -17.60 -32.62
C PRO A 732 7.33 -18.61 -32.28
N ARG A 733 7.68 -19.86 -31.96
CA ARG A 733 6.71 -20.90 -31.58
C ARG A 733 5.96 -20.57 -30.29
N ALA A 734 6.64 -20.03 -29.29
CA ALA A 734 6.01 -19.59 -28.04
C ALA A 734 4.98 -18.47 -28.31
N ARG A 735 5.34 -17.50 -29.16
CA ARG A 735 4.43 -16.41 -29.57
C ARG A 735 3.26 -16.92 -30.40
N GLU A 736 3.48 -17.88 -31.29
CA GLU A 736 2.41 -18.54 -32.05
C GLU A 736 1.43 -19.30 -31.14
N ARG A 737 1.95 -20.05 -30.16
CA ARG A 737 1.11 -20.72 -29.14
C ARG A 737 0.29 -19.72 -28.35
N LEU A 738 0.88 -18.60 -27.93
CA LEU A 738 0.16 -17.55 -27.22
C LEU A 738 -0.89 -16.86 -28.10
N ALA A 739 -0.61 -16.64 -29.38
CA ALA A 739 -1.61 -16.14 -30.33
C ALA A 739 -2.77 -17.15 -30.50
N GLY A 740 -2.48 -18.45 -30.51
CA GLY A 740 -3.49 -19.51 -30.48
C GLY A 740 -4.32 -19.49 -29.19
N LEU A 741 -3.70 -19.25 -28.04
CA LEU A 741 -4.39 -19.08 -26.76
C LEU A 741 -5.26 -17.82 -26.75
N GLU A 742 -4.77 -16.69 -27.28
CA GLU A 742 -5.55 -15.46 -27.47
C GLU A 742 -6.81 -15.74 -28.28
N GLN A 743 -6.71 -16.48 -29.39
CA GLN A 743 -7.88 -16.87 -30.19
C GLN A 743 -8.84 -17.80 -29.43
N ARG A 744 -8.36 -18.68 -28.55
CA ARG A 744 -9.21 -19.53 -27.70
C ARG A 744 -9.94 -18.70 -26.65
N VAL A 745 -9.23 -17.82 -25.96
CA VAL A 745 -9.81 -16.89 -24.97
C VAL A 745 -10.81 -15.97 -25.66
N ALA A 746 -10.49 -15.39 -26.82
CA ALA A 746 -11.41 -14.56 -27.59
C ALA A 746 -12.68 -15.31 -28.04
N ARG A 747 -12.58 -16.62 -28.32
CA ARG A 747 -13.75 -17.47 -28.60
C ARG A 747 -14.57 -17.76 -27.34
N ALA A 748 -13.92 -17.99 -26.20
CA ALA A 748 -14.58 -18.20 -24.91
C ALA A 748 -15.27 -16.92 -24.39
N LEU A 749 -14.74 -15.74 -24.71
CA LEU A 749 -15.34 -14.43 -24.46
C LEU A 749 -16.48 -14.12 -25.45
N HIS A 750 -17.35 -15.10 -25.68
CA HIS A 750 -18.55 -14.93 -26.48
C HIS A 750 -19.48 -13.92 -25.81
N PRO A 751 -20.21 -13.05 -26.55
CA PRO A 751 -21.20 -12.14 -25.98
C PRO A 751 -22.14 -12.80 -25.00
N LEU A 752 -22.63 -14.01 -25.31
CA LEU A 752 -23.48 -14.77 -24.39
C LEU A 752 -22.76 -15.12 -23.08
N THR A 753 -21.50 -15.54 -23.14
CA THR A 753 -20.69 -15.80 -21.95
C THR A 753 -20.51 -14.56 -21.11
N LEU A 754 -20.26 -13.40 -21.73
CA LEU A 754 -20.15 -12.12 -21.00
C LEU A 754 -21.50 -11.62 -20.46
N MET A 755 -22.58 -11.82 -21.21
CA MET A 755 -23.96 -11.53 -20.78
C MET A 755 -24.39 -12.40 -19.61
N ILE A 756 -23.77 -13.57 -19.38
CA ILE A 756 -24.01 -14.39 -18.21
C ILE A 756 -23.02 -14.01 -17.09
N LEU A 757 -21.72 -13.95 -17.41
CA LEU A 757 -20.66 -13.75 -16.44
C LEU A 757 -20.72 -12.39 -15.77
N VAL A 758 -20.95 -11.30 -16.52
CA VAL A 758 -20.98 -9.95 -15.94
C VAL A 758 -22.15 -9.79 -14.98
N PRO A 759 -23.41 -10.12 -15.34
CA PRO A 759 -24.51 -10.12 -14.38
C PRO A 759 -24.32 -11.12 -13.24
N ALA A 760 -23.69 -12.27 -13.45
CA ALA A 760 -23.39 -13.20 -12.36
C ALA A 760 -22.40 -12.59 -11.36
N LEU A 761 -21.32 -11.95 -11.81
CA LEU A 761 -20.35 -11.29 -10.94
C LEU A 761 -20.93 -10.06 -10.24
N LEU A 762 -21.71 -9.24 -10.96
CA LEU A 762 -22.43 -8.11 -10.38
C LEU A 762 -23.51 -8.58 -9.39
N GLY A 763 -24.21 -9.67 -9.71
CA GLY A 763 -25.21 -10.30 -8.86
C GLY A 763 -24.60 -10.90 -7.59
N LEU A 764 -23.43 -11.54 -7.68
CA LEU A 764 -22.67 -12.00 -6.51
C LEU A 764 -22.19 -10.82 -5.66
N GLY A 765 -21.68 -9.76 -6.31
CA GLY A 765 -21.28 -8.53 -5.63
C GLY A 765 -22.45 -7.85 -4.92
N TYR A 766 -23.59 -7.76 -5.59
CA TYR A 766 -24.83 -7.19 -5.05
C TYR A 766 -25.43 -8.06 -3.95
N ALA A 767 -25.46 -9.38 -4.11
CA ALA A 767 -25.93 -10.31 -3.08
C ALA A 767 -25.05 -10.20 -1.82
N ARG A 768 -23.72 -10.15 -1.99
CA ARG A 768 -22.81 -9.91 -0.86
C ARG A 768 -23.05 -8.55 -0.21
N TRP A 769 -23.26 -7.52 -1.01
CA TRP A 769 -23.58 -6.18 -0.53
C TRP A 769 -24.91 -6.16 0.25
N GLN A 770 -25.94 -6.85 -0.24
CA GLN A 770 -27.24 -6.98 0.42
C GLN A 770 -27.13 -7.77 1.72
N LEU A 771 -26.44 -8.91 1.74
CA LEU A 771 -26.19 -9.67 2.97
C LEU A 771 -25.40 -8.86 4.01
N ALA A 772 -24.56 -7.92 3.58
CA ALA A 772 -23.91 -6.99 4.49
C ALA A 772 -24.89 -5.92 5.00
N ALA A 773 -25.71 -5.34 4.11
CA ALA A 773 -26.74 -4.37 4.48
C ALA A 773 -27.82 -4.96 5.40
N GLU A 774 -28.24 -6.21 5.19
CA GLU A 774 -29.20 -6.94 6.02
C GLU A 774 -28.66 -7.18 7.44
N ARG A 775 -27.37 -7.51 7.57
CA ARG A 775 -26.70 -7.62 8.88
C ARG A 775 -26.60 -6.28 9.58
N GLU A 776 -26.29 -5.23 8.83
CA GLU A 776 -26.20 -3.87 9.35
C GLU A 776 -27.59 -3.28 9.70
N ALA A 777 -28.68 -3.79 9.12
CA ALA A 777 -30.04 -3.33 9.41
C ALA A 777 -30.44 -3.61 10.87
N SER A 778 -29.81 -4.60 11.53
CA SER A 778 -29.96 -4.83 12.98
C SER A 778 -29.01 -4.02 13.84
N GLU A 779 -28.19 -3.14 13.25
CA GLU A 779 -27.25 -2.29 13.95
C GLU A 779 -27.73 -0.83 13.98
N LEU A 780 -27.28 -0.06 14.97
CA LEU A 780 -27.63 1.36 15.11
C LEU A 780 -27.37 2.17 13.84
N LEU A 781 -26.26 1.88 13.16
CA LEU A 781 -25.94 2.50 11.88
C LEU A 781 -27.05 2.29 10.84
N GLY A 782 -27.55 1.06 10.68
CA GLY A 782 -28.63 0.74 9.75
C GLY A 782 -29.94 1.44 10.11
N TRP A 783 -30.24 1.59 11.40
CA TRP A 783 -31.40 2.33 11.89
C TRP A 783 -31.36 3.82 11.53
N ILE A 784 -30.20 4.46 11.70
CA ILE A 784 -30.02 5.86 11.31
C ILE A 784 -30.09 6.03 9.78
N GLU A 785 -29.48 5.11 9.01
CA GLU A 785 -29.58 5.14 7.54
C GLU A 785 -31.02 4.95 7.04
N ALA A 786 -31.83 4.16 7.75
CA ALA A 786 -33.25 3.98 7.46
C ALA A 786 -34.13 5.17 7.88
N GLY A 787 -33.57 6.17 8.58
CA GLY A 787 -34.33 7.31 9.12
C GLY A 787 -35.22 6.95 10.32
N ALA A 788 -34.97 5.80 10.97
CA ALA A 788 -35.73 5.30 12.11
C ALA A 788 -35.26 5.87 13.47
N ALA A 789 -34.28 6.79 13.44
CA ALA A 789 -33.73 7.44 14.62
C ALA A 789 -33.72 8.97 14.45
N ASN A 790 -34.18 9.68 15.47
CA ASN A 790 -34.01 11.12 15.60
C ASN A 790 -32.57 11.40 16.01
N THR A 791 -31.88 12.24 15.25
CA THR A 791 -30.45 12.52 15.47
C THR A 791 -30.20 14.02 15.60
N GLU A 792 -29.40 14.40 16.59
CA GLU A 792 -28.86 15.76 16.75
C GLU A 792 -27.34 15.70 16.83
N ARG A 793 -26.65 16.36 15.88
CA ARG A 793 -25.17 16.38 15.79
C ARG A 793 -24.55 14.99 15.67
N VAL A 794 -25.25 14.13 14.96
CA VAL A 794 -24.81 12.78 14.62
C VAL A 794 -24.80 12.66 13.10
N GLU A 795 -23.80 11.97 12.58
CA GLU A 795 -23.72 11.61 11.16
C GLU A 795 -23.30 10.15 11.05
N THR A 796 -23.66 9.50 9.94
CA THR A 796 -23.11 8.19 9.61
C THR A 796 -21.82 8.35 8.84
N GLY A 797 -20.81 7.53 9.13
CA GLY A 797 -19.55 7.64 8.43
C GLY A 797 -18.48 6.68 8.92
N PRO A 798 -17.37 6.61 8.19
CA PRO A 798 -16.30 5.68 8.56
C PRO A 798 -15.37 6.31 9.60
N VAL A 799 -15.00 5.57 10.64
CA VAL A 799 -13.97 5.97 11.62
C VAL A 799 -12.80 4.99 11.55
N LYS A 800 -11.59 5.46 11.80
CA LYS A 800 -10.44 4.58 11.91
C LYS A 800 -10.30 4.10 13.36
N ALA A 801 -10.59 2.84 13.63
CA ALA A 801 -10.41 2.22 14.93
C ALA A 801 -9.70 0.87 14.76
N GLU A 802 -8.77 0.52 15.65
CA GLU A 802 -7.99 -0.73 15.58
C GLU A 802 -7.18 -0.86 14.27
N MET A 803 -6.74 0.26 13.72
CA MET A 803 -6.06 0.38 12.42
C MET A 803 -6.91 -0.08 11.23
N LEU A 804 -8.22 -0.19 11.41
CA LEU A 804 -9.22 -0.52 10.39
C LEU A 804 -10.16 0.65 10.15
N ILE A 805 -10.65 0.75 8.92
CA ILE A 805 -11.75 1.68 8.61
C ILE A 805 -13.07 0.99 8.92
N ARG A 806 -13.73 1.38 10.00
CA ARG A 806 -14.99 0.80 10.46
C ARG A 806 -16.17 1.70 10.07
N PRO A 807 -17.27 1.14 9.54
CA PRO A 807 -18.52 1.88 9.42
C PRO A 807 -19.04 2.19 10.84
N ALA A 808 -19.49 3.42 11.10
CA ALA A 808 -19.87 3.84 12.44
C ALA A 808 -20.89 4.99 12.44
N VAL A 809 -21.50 5.19 13.60
CA VAL A 809 -22.23 6.40 13.94
C VAL A 809 -21.26 7.38 14.59
N ILE A 810 -21.08 8.54 13.99
CA ILE A 810 -20.13 9.55 14.41
C ILE A 810 -20.84 10.60 15.28
N MET A 811 -20.47 10.65 16.54
CA MET A 811 -20.98 11.64 17.50
C MET A 811 -20.16 12.92 17.40
N ARG A 812 -20.81 14.08 17.22
CA ARG A 812 -20.16 15.40 17.15
C ARG A 812 -20.65 16.37 18.23
N PRO A 813 -20.51 16.03 19.53
CA PRO A 813 -20.91 16.91 20.61
C PRO A 813 -20.09 18.20 20.59
N ARG A 814 -20.62 19.30 21.13
CA ARG A 814 -19.87 20.52 21.44
C ARG A 814 -19.97 20.83 22.93
N PRO A 815 -19.08 21.67 23.48
CA PRO A 815 -19.21 22.11 24.87
C PRO A 815 -20.59 22.72 25.16
N GLY A 816 -21.37 22.05 26.01
CA GLY A 816 -22.74 22.44 26.36
C GLY A 816 -23.83 22.06 25.35
N GLU A 817 -23.48 21.45 24.22
CA GLU A 817 -24.43 21.00 23.19
C GLU A 817 -24.14 19.52 22.88
N PRO A 818 -24.76 18.57 23.61
CA PRO A 818 -24.48 17.15 23.40
C PRO A 818 -24.90 16.67 22.01
N ALA A 819 -24.34 15.55 21.57
CA ALA A 819 -24.86 14.82 20.42
C ALA A 819 -25.86 13.77 20.92
N VAL A 820 -27.03 13.68 20.29
CA VAL A 820 -28.15 12.86 20.77
C VAL A 820 -28.65 11.96 19.65
N ILE A 821 -28.93 10.70 20.00
CA ILE A 821 -29.65 9.75 19.16
C ILE A 821 -30.85 9.29 19.97
N GLU A 822 -32.04 9.34 19.39
CA GLU A 822 -33.26 8.76 19.97
C GLU A 822 -33.92 7.84 18.95
N LEU A 823 -34.24 6.62 19.35
CA LEU A 823 -34.98 5.67 18.52
C LEU A 823 -35.98 4.87 19.36
N GLU A 824 -37.07 4.44 18.72
CA GLU A 824 -38.07 3.59 19.34
C GLU A 824 -37.77 2.12 19.02
N LEU A 825 -37.60 1.30 20.05
CA LEU A 825 -37.40 -0.13 19.96
C LEU A 825 -38.69 -0.84 20.38
N ASP A 826 -39.04 -1.89 19.63
CA ASP A 826 -40.18 -2.74 19.96
C ASP A 826 -39.89 -3.58 21.19
N GLU A 827 -38.65 -4.03 21.30
CA GLU A 827 -38.16 -4.77 22.44
C GLU A 827 -36.71 -4.36 22.70
N LEU A 828 -36.40 -3.89 23.91
CA LEU A 828 -34.99 -3.71 24.29
C LEU A 828 -34.33 -5.10 24.39
N PRO A 829 -33.21 -5.37 23.70
CA PRO A 829 -32.56 -6.68 23.76
C PRO A 829 -32.11 -6.99 25.20
N GLU A 830 -32.05 -8.28 25.56
CA GLU A 830 -31.57 -8.74 26.87
C GLU A 830 -30.17 -8.21 27.18
N HIS A 831 -29.34 -8.13 26.14
CA HIS A 831 -28.02 -7.53 26.17
C HIS A 831 -27.94 -6.44 25.12
N LEU A 832 -27.54 -5.24 25.53
CA LEU A 832 -27.15 -4.19 24.60
C LEU A 832 -25.65 -4.33 24.34
N ASP A 833 -25.36 -4.83 23.15
CA ASP A 833 -24.00 -5.04 22.63
C ASP A 833 -23.59 -3.89 21.73
N GLY A 834 -22.29 -3.63 21.69
CA GLY A 834 -21.74 -2.64 20.77
C GLY A 834 -20.32 -2.25 21.10
N TRP A 835 -19.85 -1.27 20.34
CA TRP A 835 -18.51 -0.73 20.52
C TRP A 835 -18.48 0.79 20.42
N ILE A 836 -17.48 1.37 21.10
CA ILE A 836 -17.16 2.79 21.05
C ILE A 836 -15.66 2.95 20.77
N GLY A 837 -15.27 3.92 19.94
CA GLY A 837 -13.86 4.16 19.65
C GLY A 837 -13.59 5.60 19.21
N ILE A 838 -12.41 6.10 19.58
CA ILE A 838 -11.88 7.36 19.05
C ILE A 838 -11.02 7.03 17.82
N ASP A 839 -11.05 7.92 16.82
CA ASP A 839 -10.17 7.81 15.65
C ASP A 839 -8.69 7.66 16.06
N ASP A 840 -8.06 6.56 15.65
CA ASP A 840 -6.71 6.17 16.09
C ASP A 840 -5.67 7.27 15.89
N ASP A 841 -5.77 8.03 14.80
CA ASP A 841 -4.78 9.03 14.45
C ASP A 841 -4.91 10.26 15.35
N GLN A 842 -6.13 10.55 15.80
CA GLN A 842 -6.39 11.61 16.76
C GLN A 842 -6.02 11.18 18.17
N ALA A 843 -6.34 9.93 18.55
CA ALA A 843 -5.94 9.34 19.83
C ALA A 843 -4.42 9.28 20.00
N LYS A 844 -3.68 9.01 18.91
CA LYS A 844 -2.20 9.00 18.90
C LYS A 844 -1.57 10.40 18.79
N SER A 845 -2.37 11.43 18.48
CA SER A 845 -1.86 12.78 18.29
C SER A 845 -1.65 13.48 19.63
N PRO A 846 -0.47 14.09 19.86
CA PRO A 846 -0.20 14.79 21.12
C PRO A 846 -1.13 16.01 21.26
N GLY A 847 -1.87 16.09 22.36
CA GLY A 847 -2.76 17.22 22.62
C GLY A 847 -3.62 17.02 23.86
N ARG A 848 -4.17 18.13 24.38
CA ARG A 848 -5.30 18.07 25.31
C ARG A 848 -6.57 17.95 24.48
N TRP A 849 -7.04 16.74 24.34
CA TRP A 849 -8.31 16.42 23.70
C TRP A 849 -9.44 16.48 24.72
N ALA A 850 -10.65 16.68 24.24
CA ALA A 850 -11.84 16.55 25.06
C ALA A 850 -12.03 15.09 25.49
N HIS A 851 -12.46 14.90 26.73
CA HIS A 851 -13.01 13.63 27.20
C HIS A 851 -14.44 13.52 26.71
N HIS A 852 -14.82 12.30 26.35
CA HIS A 852 -16.19 12.00 25.98
C HIS A 852 -16.84 11.17 27.08
N GLU A 853 -18.08 11.51 27.39
CA GLU A 853 -18.96 10.73 28.25
C GLU A 853 -20.18 10.35 27.41
N LEU A 854 -20.55 9.07 27.42
CA LEU A 854 -21.76 8.56 26.79
C LEU A 854 -22.74 8.15 27.88
N SER A 855 -23.99 8.58 27.75
CA SER A 855 -25.12 8.16 28.59
C SER A 855 -26.14 7.43 27.73
N PHE A 856 -26.59 6.28 28.21
CA PHE A 856 -27.63 5.47 27.59
C PHE A 856 -28.86 5.50 28.51
N GLU A 857 -29.94 6.06 28.00
CA GLU A 857 -31.17 6.29 28.71
C GLU A 857 -32.30 5.56 27.99
N VAL A 858 -33.25 5.01 28.75
CA VAL A 858 -34.48 4.44 28.19
C VAL A 858 -35.71 5.11 28.78
N ARG A 859 -36.79 5.15 28.01
CA ARG A 859 -38.11 5.56 28.45
C ARG A 859 -39.13 4.59 27.88
N TRP A 860 -40.03 4.06 28.69
CA TRP A 860 -41.09 3.18 28.21
C TRP A 860 -41.95 3.85 27.13
N SER A 861 -42.17 3.20 25.99
CA SER A 861 -42.92 3.82 24.87
C SER A 861 -44.43 3.89 25.13
N GLY A 862 -44.95 3.04 26.02
CA GLY A 862 -46.36 3.00 26.40
C GLY A 862 -46.85 4.19 27.24
N SER A 863 -45.97 5.10 27.67
CA SER A 863 -46.34 6.30 28.42
C SER A 863 -45.44 7.49 28.09
N SER A 864 -46.02 8.55 27.53
CA SER A 864 -45.30 9.81 27.27
C SER A 864 -44.84 10.54 28.55
N GLU A 865 -45.47 10.22 29.70
CA GLU A 865 -45.11 10.73 31.02
C GLU A 865 -43.99 9.93 31.70
N ALA A 866 -43.58 8.80 31.12
CA ALA A 866 -42.48 8.01 31.67
C ALA A 866 -41.19 8.86 31.70
N GLN A 867 -40.46 8.79 32.81
CA GLN A 867 -39.18 9.46 32.96
C GLN A 867 -38.09 8.67 32.21
N TRP A 868 -37.09 9.39 31.70
CA TRP A 868 -35.88 8.78 31.18
C TRP A 868 -35.09 8.17 32.34
N PHE A 869 -34.69 6.91 32.17
CA PHE A 869 -33.89 6.16 33.12
C PHE A 869 -32.52 5.86 32.50
N GLU A 870 -31.46 6.38 33.10
CA GLU A 870 -30.09 6.05 32.71
C GLU A 870 -29.73 4.67 33.26
N PHE A 871 -29.43 3.73 32.36
CA PHE A 871 -29.03 2.38 32.75
C PHE A 871 -27.56 2.09 32.46
N MET A 872 -26.89 2.92 31.66
CA MET A 872 -25.46 2.79 31.38
C MET A 872 -24.84 4.16 31.15
N ARG A 873 -23.64 4.36 31.72
CA ARG A 873 -22.81 5.54 31.47
C ARG A 873 -21.37 5.10 31.25
N VAL A 874 -20.76 5.58 30.17
CA VAL A 874 -19.41 5.18 29.74
C VAL A 874 -18.52 6.41 29.64
N GLN A 875 -17.43 6.40 30.39
CA GLN A 875 -16.32 7.33 30.17
C GLN A 875 -15.45 6.77 29.04
N VAL A 876 -15.29 7.51 27.95
CA VAL A 876 -14.50 7.06 26.81
C VAL A 876 -13.04 7.45 27.02
N PRO A 877 -12.12 6.51 27.33
CA PRO A 877 -10.70 6.81 27.40
C PRO A 877 -10.18 7.34 26.06
N HIS A 878 -9.29 8.32 26.13
CA HIS A 878 -8.64 8.90 24.95
C HIS A 878 -7.50 8.01 24.45
N GLU A 879 -7.86 6.85 23.90
CA GLU A 879 -6.93 5.80 23.49
C GLU A 879 -7.29 5.28 22.10
N ALA A 880 -6.28 4.83 21.35
CA ALA A 880 -6.45 4.32 19.99
C ALA A 880 -6.86 2.85 20.02
N ARG A 881 -8.00 2.57 20.65
CA ARG A 881 -8.58 1.25 20.78
C ARG A 881 -10.10 1.32 20.64
N ARG A 882 -10.67 0.18 20.29
CA ARG A 882 -12.11 -0.04 20.38
C ARG A 882 -12.45 -0.56 21.77
N ILE A 883 -13.56 -0.07 22.31
CA ILE A 883 -14.10 -0.47 23.61
C ILE A 883 -15.38 -1.22 23.31
N GLU A 884 -15.30 -2.54 23.35
CA GLU A 884 -16.46 -3.41 23.33
C GLU A 884 -17.19 -3.29 24.67
N PHE A 885 -18.52 -3.33 24.65
CA PHE A 885 -19.32 -3.43 25.86
C PHE A 885 -20.50 -4.37 25.65
N HIS A 886 -20.88 -5.03 26.75
CA HIS A 886 -21.97 -6.01 26.82
C HIS A 886 -22.79 -5.70 28.06
N GLN A 887 -23.86 -4.93 27.90
CA GLN A 887 -24.65 -4.43 29.03
C GLN A 887 -25.99 -5.17 29.14
N HIS A 888 -26.17 -5.93 30.22
CA HIS A 888 -27.45 -6.57 30.53
C HIS A 888 -28.51 -5.49 30.86
N THR A 889 -29.68 -5.58 30.23
CA THR A 889 -30.73 -4.55 30.33
C THR A 889 -31.74 -4.82 31.46
N GLY A 890 -31.70 -6.02 32.05
CA GLY A 890 -32.41 -6.33 33.29
C GLY A 890 -33.92 -6.40 33.08
N THR A 891 -34.69 -5.79 34.00
CA THR A 891 -36.15 -5.75 33.91
C THR A 891 -36.69 -4.92 32.74
N LEU A 892 -35.81 -4.22 32.03
CA LEU A 892 -36.16 -3.44 30.83
C LEU A 892 -36.14 -4.30 29.56
N SER A 893 -35.53 -5.50 29.62
CA SER A 893 -35.47 -6.42 28.50
C SER A 893 -36.88 -6.79 28.03
N LEU A 894 -37.04 -6.91 26.71
CA LEU A 894 -38.30 -7.27 26.04
C LEU A 894 -39.43 -6.25 26.25
N LEU A 895 -39.14 -5.06 26.79
CA LEU A 895 -40.10 -3.97 26.85
C LEU A 895 -39.93 -3.04 25.65
N PRO A 896 -41.04 -2.48 25.11
CA PRO A 896 -40.97 -1.46 24.08
C PRO A 896 -40.51 -0.13 24.71
N VAL A 897 -39.43 0.45 24.19
CA VAL A 897 -38.77 1.61 24.78
C VAL A 897 -38.33 2.61 23.73
N TYR A 898 -38.28 3.88 24.11
CA TYR A 898 -37.39 4.83 23.48
C TYR A 898 -36.00 4.67 24.08
N LEU A 899 -35.01 4.33 23.25
CA LEU A 899 -33.60 4.35 23.59
C LEU A 899 -33.01 5.71 23.19
N ARG A 900 -32.34 6.37 24.13
CA ARG A 900 -31.57 7.59 23.89
C ARG A 900 -30.10 7.36 24.20
N VAL A 901 -29.24 7.77 23.28
CA VAL A 901 -27.79 7.80 23.46
C VAL A 901 -27.32 9.24 23.39
N THR A 902 -26.73 9.74 24.47
CA THR A 902 -26.27 11.12 24.59
C THR A 902 -24.76 11.14 24.77
N ALA A 903 -24.04 11.79 23.86
CA ALA A 903 -22.61 12.05 23.99
C ALA A 903 -22.36 13.46 24.49
N PHE A 904 -21.61 13.58 25.58
CA PHE A 904 -21.08 14.82 26.11
C PHE A 904 -19.59 14.93 25.80
N ALA A 905 -19.08 16.16 25.74
CA ALA A 905 -17.64 16.38 25.61
C ALA A 905 -17.17 17.63 26.36
N ASP A 906 -16.02 17.55 27.02
CA ASP A 906 -15.41 18.67 27.72
C ASP A 906 -14.26 19.31 26.93
N GLY A 907 -14.49 20.51 26.39
CA GLY A 907 -13.43 21.32 25.79
C GLY A 907 -13.44 21.40 24.26
N LYS A 908 -12.39 22.03 23.71
CA LYS A 908 -12.44 22.62 22.37
C LYS A 908 -11.97 21.69 21.25
N ARG A 909 -11.12 20.70 21.57
CA ARG A 909 -10.56 19.77 20.59
C ARG A 909 -11.28 18.44 20.73
N LEU A 910 -12.30 18.27 19.90
CA LEU A 910 -13.19 17.13 19.94
C LEU A 910 -12.61 16.05 19.02
N PRO A 911 -12.13 14.92 19.56
CA PRO A 911 -11.79 13.82 18.69
C PRO A 911 -13.05 13.25 18.04
N ARG A 912 -12.86 12.59 16.90
CA ARG A 912 -13.93 11.90 16.17
C ARG A 912 -14.28 10.62 16.93
N LEU A 913 -15.44 10.63 17.58
CA LEU A 913 -15.99 9.52 18.32
C LEU A 913 -16.93 8.71 17.43
N GLY A 914 -16.58 7.46 17.17
CA GLY A 914 -17.45 6.49 16.50
C GLY A 914 -18.06 5.53 17.51
N LEU A 915 -19.31 5.12 17.27
CA LEU A 915 -19.97 4.03 17.99
C LEU A 915 -20.87 3.23 17.07
N ASN A 916 -21.17 1.99 17.44
CA ASN A 916 -22.20 1.18 16.83
C ASN A 916 -22.81 0.24 17.88
N LEU A 917 -24.12 -0.04 17.77
CA LEU A 917 -24.84 -0.91 18.69
C LEU A 917 -25.51 -2.04 17.92
N GLU A 918 -25.55 -3.23 18.49
CA GLU A 918 -26.35 -4.35 18.00
C GLU A 918 -27.72 -4.31 18.67
N LEU A 919 -28.76 -4.00 17.90
CA LEU A 919 -30.12 -3.81 18.41
C LEU A 919 -30.98 -5.08 18.31
N GLN A 920 -30.44 -6.14 17.71
CA GLN A 920 -31.06 -7.46 17.50
C GLN A 920 -32.43 -7.45 16.80
N GLN A 921 -32.84 -6.30 16.25
CA GLN A 921 -34.11 -6.11 15.55
C GLN A 921 -33.94 -5.10 14.41
N GLN A 922 -34.80 -5.18 13.40
CA GLN A 922 -34.79 -4.27 12.25
C GLN A 922 -35.75 -3.09 12.47
N PRO A 923 -35.48 -1.92 11.87
CA PRO A 923 -36.41 -0.79 11.94
C PRO A 923 -37.73 -1.16 11.27
N ARG A 924 -38.87 -0.74 11.86
CA ARG A 924 -40.18 -0.93 11.23
C ARG A 924 -40.19 -0.28 9.85
N SER A 925 -40.52 -1.07 8.82
CA SER A 925 -40.91 -0.50 7.53
C SER A 925 -42.14 0.37 7.78
N ASN A 926 -42.05 1.65 7.40
CA ASN A 926 -43.07 2.71 7.50
C ASN A 926 -44.40 2.30 8.17
N PRO A 927 -44.84 2.92 9.29
CA PRO A 927 -46.05 2.51 10.01
C PRO A 927 -47.36 2.50 9.16
N ASP A 928 -47.34 3.10 7.97
CA ASP A 928 -48.44 3.06 7.00
C ASP A 928 -48.48 1.79 6.11
N ASP A 929 -47.42 0.96 6.10
CA ASP A 929 -47.33 -0.27 5.29
C ASP A 929 -47.87 -1.52 6.01
N ASP A 930 -48.26 -1.40 7.28
CA ASP A 930 -49.03 -2.45 7.94
C ASP A 930 -50.43 -2.47 7.32
N PRO A 931 -50.85 -3.57 6.65
CA PRO A 931 -52.22 -3.70 6.21
C PRO A 931 -53.10 -3.59 7.45
N ALA A 932 -53.94 -2.55 7.50
CA ALA A 932 -54.93 -2.39 8.55
C ALA A 932 -55.64 -3.74 8.78
N PRO A 933 -55.80 -4.18 10.04
CA PRO A 933 -56.20 -5.54 10.39
C PRO A 933 -57.53 -5.99 9.77
#